data_AF-A0A5Q4SEK5-F1
#
_entry.id   AF-A0A5Q4SEK5-F1
#
_cell.length_a   1.000
_cell.length_b   1.000
_cell.length_c   1.000
_cell.angle_alpha   90.00
_cell.angle_beta   90.00
_cell.angle_gamma   90.00
#
_symmetry.space_group_name_H-M   'P 1'
#
loop_
_entity.id
_entity.type
_entity.pdbx_description
1 polymer ?
#
loop_
_entity_poly.entity_id
_entity_poly.type
_entity_poly.pdbx_seq_one_letter_code
_entity_poly.pdbx_strand_id
1 'polypeptide(L)'
;MSTPDFSCVITAGEGGEEALAASLESVLEQSMRAVEAVVVLPSGAPAALRAAAGTQAGRFPDRVRVLDPGTDRAASLRNTGLDAARGTYVLVLDAGERLQRHACRNLWEAGTRTRADLVAGRWSRLTGDGTKEREPSWQQPLFARSRTVARFTEAPELAVRDALLTGFCVRRAALERHALRYDEDLTHSAVLFGPLVAAVVGRIALVRRRIVSGRAAPDAGRDLAGLVEAHRRVCHVLVAQGLAGLREERDRAFLLDHLVPLVRTFPERPAAARERIAATAARVLPDVVPEPVLLTLPPVERVGVRLLERGDADGVLTAAYALRRRGAVAAPLSLKDDGRVYWHGGPDPVLDVTGLGHQYRPFGELRLMNRVTRYEAHGSRVLLAGRLVLPSHTGPDPDGPLTARLEFRVRDGSRTFRASVDSLRPDATGISWSTGLDVTRLLRPFGPRDTVWDARMVVEDGRTSSVSDLFAPHDLVGPGDRSPARPRLGRTTGDTWQPYITLRDHLALRLEARHRPARTARRLVHYATHFRPARRLRLALRALGRRRDRLHARGFKTAVYRSWLLRLPARKGSVVFESHMGTCYGDSPRAVHEEVRARGLRLRPVWAYADSTEGFPTDARLVRRWSWRYLWALARAEYWVDNQGFPQNLDKPSGTTYLQTWHGSAYKRMGFDETRVRLQNTPQRERLQQAVQRFDHFLVRSEHDERTLARAYRLPERTLLRTGYPRNDVLLAARARDEAEGRLPRPALAAELGLPDHRKVVLYAPTFRGGPGRRKRQRLLLDAARFAERFGDRYTLLVRAHYLEAASLPACPPGTVVDVSRHHDVSELLALTDVLVTDYSSIMFDYALLDRPIVLFAPDLDAYAAERGSYFDLREKAPGPVTATEEELFAVLERLKTADTGFQERRAAFAEEFGAYDRGDAARAVVDTVFARHVTPSRTVPTGEAGR
;
A
#
# COMPACT_ATOMS: atom_id res chain seq x y z
N MET A 1 -33.31 -46.53 -8.97
CA MET A 1 -32.31 -45.47 -8.70
C MET A 1 -32.78 -44.67 -7.49
N SER A 2 -31.96 -44.48 -6.45
CA SER A 2 -32.35 -43.61 -5.33
C SER A 2 -32.41 -42.17 -5.81
N THR A 3 -33.48 -41.45 -5.49
CA THR A 3 -33.62 -40.02 -5.81
C THR A 3 -32.42 -39.26 -5.26
N PRO A 4 -31.70 -38.44 -6.05
CA PRO A 4 -30.58 -37.66 -5.55
C PRO A 4 -31.08 -36.61 -4.56
N ASP A 5 -30.23 -36.25 -3.60
CA ASP A 5 -30.52 -35.19 -2.65
C ASP A 5 -30.14 -33.80 -3.21
N PHE A 6 -29.20 -33.78 -4.15
CA PHE A 6 -28.63 -32.56 -4.72
C PHE A 6 -28.38 -32.71 -6.22
N SER A 7 -28.79 -31.72 -7.01
CA SER A 7 -28.53 -31.67 -8.45
C SER A 7 -27.61 -30.50 -8.79
N CYS A 8 -26.53 -30.79 -9.52
CA CYS A 8 -25.65 -29.79 -10.09
C CYS A 8 -25.93 -29.68 -11.59
N VAL A 9 -26.57 -28.59 -12.02
CA VAL A 9 -26.78 -28.27 -13.43
C VAL A 9 -25.51 -27.63 -13.98
N ILE A 10 -24.97 -28.16 -15.08
CA ILE A 10 -23.77 -27.61 -15.74
C ILE A 10 -24.17 -27.20 -17.16
N THR A 11 -24.16 -25.91 -17.45
CA THR A 11 -24.39 -25.42 -18.81
C THR A 11 -23.08 -25.37 -19.57
N ALA A 12 -22.94 -26.23 -20.58
CA ALA A 12 -21.77 -26.27 -21.43
C ALA A 12 -21.83 -25.14 -22.47
N GLY A 13 -20.72 -24.51 -22.81
CA GLY A 13 -20.71 -23.49 -23.87
C GLY A 13 -19.42 -22.68 -23.93
N GLU A 14 -19.07 -22.00 -22.83
CA GLU A 14 -17.84 -21.20 -22.77
C GLU A 14 -16.68 -22.02 -22.18
N GLY A 15 -15.50 -21.99 -22.81
CA GLY A 15 -14.28 -22.65 -22.31
C GLY A 15 -14.00 -24.08 -22.85
N GLY A 16 -14.89 -24.65 -23.65
CA GLY A 16 -14.64 -25.91 -24.37
C GLY A 16 -14.65 -27.18 -23.49
N GLU A 17 -14.04 -28.25 -24.00
CA GLU A 17 -14.07 -29.58 -23.37
C GLU A 17 -13.36 -29.65 -22.01
N GLU A 18 -12.24 -28.94 -21.86
CA GLU A 18 -11.47 -28.92 -20.61
C GLU A 18 -12.26 -28.26 -19.47
N ALA A 19 -12.96 -27.15 -19.77
CA ALA A 19 -13.78 -26.44 -18.80
C ALA A 19 -14.96 -27.31 -18.33
N LEU A 20 -15.63 -28.00 -19.25
CA LEU A 20 -16.70 -28.94 -18.92
C LEU A 20 -16.18 -30.11 -18.07
N ALA A 21 -15.04 -30.70 -18.44
CA ALA A 21 -14.43 -31.80 -17.71
C ALA A 21 -14.09 -31.40 -16.27
N ALA A 22 -13.49 -30.22 -16.07
CA ALA A 22 -13.16 -29.71 -14.74
C ALA A 22 -14.40 -29.50 -13.85
N SER A 23 -15.49 -28.96 -14.40
CA SER A 23 -16.75 -28.79 -13.67
C SER A 23 -17.35 -30.14 -13.30
N LEU A 24 -17.44 -31.07 -14.25
CA LEU A 24 -17.98 -32.42 -14.04
C LEU A 24 -17.19 -33.21 -13.00
N GLU A 25 -15.86 -33.21 -13.10
CA GLU A 25 -14.98 -33.86 -12.13
C GLU A 25 -15.24 -33.34 -10.71
N SER A 26 -15.35 -32.02 -10.55
CA SER A 26 -15.62 -31.41 -9.24
C SER A 26 -16.98 -31.82 -8.62
N VAL A 27 -17.97 -32.17 -9.45
CA VAL A 27 -19.28 -32.70 -8.99
C VAL A 27 -19.16 -34.19 -8.65
N LEU A 28 -18.46 -34.96 -9.48
CA LEU A 28 -18.29 -36.40 -9.28
C LEU A 28 -17.46 -36.72 -8.02
N GLU A 29 -16.48 -35.87 -7.70
CA GLU A 29 -15.60 -35.96 -6.52
C GLU A 29 -16.22 -35.45 -5.21
N GLN A 30 -17.48 -34.98 -5.24
CA GLN A 30 -18.15 -34.54 -4.02
C GLN A 30 -18.17 -35.64 -2.96
N SER A 31 -17.89 -35.24 -1.71
CA SER A 31 -17.94 -36.15 -0.56
C SER A 31 -19.34 -36.71 -0.25
N MET A 32 -20.39 -36.11 -0.82
CA MET A 32 -21.77 -36.57 -0.73
C MET A 32 -22.09 -37.45 -1.93
N ARG A 33 -22.59 -38.67 -1.71
CA ARG A 33 -22.86 -39.64 -2.80
C ARG A 33 -24.16 -39.37 -3.55
N ALA A 34 -25.19 -38.85 -2.87
CA ALA A 34 -26.51 -38.55 -3.45
C ALA A 34 -26.51 -37.23 -4.25
N VAL A 35 -25.52 -37.07 -5.14
CA VAL A 35 -25.34 -35.89 -6.01
C VAL A 35 -25.36 -36.34 -7.47
N GLU A 36 -26.22 -35.71 -8.26
CA GLU A 36 -26.26 -35.86 -9.72
C GLU A 36 -25.70 -34.62 -10.44
N ALA A 37 -25.14 -34.84 -11.63
CA ALA A 37 -24.75 -33.82 -12.60
C ALA A 37 -25.72 -33.86 -13.78
N VAL A 38 -26.35 -32.72 -14.08
CA VAL A 38 -27.21 -32.52 -15.26
C VAL A 38 -26.46 -31.60 -16.21
N VAL A 39 -25.84 -32.18 -17.23
CA VAL A 39 -25.09 -31.47 -18.27
C VAL A 39 -26.06 -31.06 -19.37
N VAL A 40 -26.14 -29.78 -19.67
CA VAL A 40 -26.97 -29.26 -20.75
C VAL A 40 -26.04 -28.71 -21.83
N LEU A 41 -26.09 -29.34 -23.00
CA LEU A 41 -25.29 -28.97 -24.17
C LEU A 41 -26.05 -27.97 -25.05
N PRO A 42 -25.36 -26.96 -25.62
CA PRO A 42 -25.96 -26.04 -26.56
C PRO A 42 -26.19 -26.71 -27.91
N SER A 43 -27.18 -26.22 -28.65
CA SER A 43 -27.39 -26.60 -30.05
C SER A 43 -26.10 -26.42 -30.85
N GLY A 44 -25.76 -27.43 -31.66
CA GLY A 44 -24.52 -27.39 -32.44
C GLY A 44 -23.21 -27.56 -31.63
N ALA A 45 -23.28 -27.99 -30.37
CA ALA A 45 -22.09 -28.29 -29.56
C ALA A 45 -21.03 -29.11 -30.33
N PRO A 46 -19.73 -28.73 -30.28
CA PRO A 46 -18.66 -29.43 -30.99
C PRO A 46 -18.62 -30.93 -30.67
N ALA A 47 -18.22 -31.76 -31.63
CA ALA A 47 -18.19 -33.21 -31.48
C ALA A 47 -17.34 -33.65 -30.26
N ALA A 48 -16.23 -32.97 -30.01
CA ALA A 48 -15.35 -33.21 -28.87
C ALA A 48 -16.06 -32.95 -27.53
N LEU A 49 -16.84 -31.86 -27.43
CA LEU A 49 -17.62 -31.52 -26.24
C LEU A 49 -18.73 -32.56 -25.98
N ARG A 50 -19.43 -32.99 -27.04
CA ARG A 50 -20.44 -34.06 -26.97
C ARG A 50 -19.81 -35.38 -26.51
N ALA A 51 -18.66 -35.73 -27.06
CA ALA A 51 -17.93 -36.95 -26.71
C ALA A 51 -17.45 -36.91 -25.25
N ALA A 52 -16.94 -35.78 -24.77
CA ALA A 52 -16.53 -35.61 -23.37
C ALA A 52 -17.71 -35.79 -22.40
N ALA A 53 -18.87 -35.18 -22.69
CA ALA A 53 -20.09 -35.34 -21.90
C ALA A 53 -20.61 -36.78 -21.94
N GLY A 54 -20.69 -37.38 -23.13
CA GLY A 54 -21.17 -38.75 -23.34
C GLY A 54 -20.29 -39.80 -22.67
N THR A 55 -18.97 -39.61 -22.66
CA THR A 55 -18.03 -40.51 -21.97
C THR A 55 -18.28 -40.54 -20.46
N GLN A 56 -18.51 -39.38 -19.84
CA GLN A 56 -18.82 -39.32 -18.40
C GLN A 56 -20.20 -39.88 -18.08
N ALA A 57 -21.19 -39.64 -18.94
CA ALA A 57 -22.52 -40.23 -18.82
C ALA A 57 -22.49 -41.76 -18.91
N GLY A 58 -21.73 -42.32 -19.85
CA GLY A 58 -21.55 -43.78 -19.97
C GLY A 58 -20.81 -44.40 -18.78
N ARG A 59 -19.84 -43.68 -18.20
CA ARG A 59 -19.09 -44.15 -17.02
C ARG A 59 -19.89 -44.05 -15.71
N PHE A 60 -20.76 -43.06 -15.59
CA PHE A 60 -21.54 -42.79 -14.39
C PHE A 60 -23.04 -42.59 -14.71
N PRO A 61 -23.73 -43.61 -15.28
CA PRO A 61 -25.09 -43.46 -15.80
C PRO A 61 -26.12 -43.10 -14.72
N ASP A 62 -25.85 -43.47 -13.46
CA ASP A 62 -26.72 -43.13 -12.34
C ASP A 62 -26.52 -41.71 -11.79
N ARG A 63 -25.45 -41.02 -12.19
CA ARG A 63 -25.05 -39.73 -11.62
C ARG A 63 -24.88 -38.63 -12.66
N VAL A 64 -24.72 -38.95 -13.94
CA VAL A 64 -24.49 -37.96 -15.00
C VAL A 64 -25.55 -38.12 -16.08
N ARG A 65 -26.28 -37.05 -16.35
CA ARG A 65 -27.26 -36.95 -17.43
C ARG A 65 -26.86 -35.86 -18.39
N VAL A 66 -27.03 -36.12 -19.69
CA VAL A 66 -26.72 -35.17 -20.76
C VAL A 66 -28.01 -34.83 -21.49
N LEU A 67 -28.27 -33.54 -21.68
CA LEU A 67 -29.45 -33.00 -22.34
C LEU A 67 -29.00 -32.11 -23.50
N ASP A 68 -29.74 -32.14 -24.61
CA ASP A 68 -29.59 -31.25 -25.75
C ASP A 68 -30.99 -30.70 -26.09
N PRO A 69 -31.36 -29.50 -25.59
CA PRO A 69 -32.66 -28.90 -25.82
C PRO A 69 -32.81 -28.26 -27.21
N GLY A 70 -31.80 -28.32 -28.08
CA GLY A 70 -31.88 -27.72 -29.42
C GLY A 70 -31.78 -26.19 -29.45
N THR A 71 -31.36 -25.55 -28.36
CA THR A 71 -31.13 -24.10 -28.24
C THR A 71 -29.69 -23.81 -27.79
N ASP A 72 -29.16 -22.63 -28.12
CA ASP A 72 -27.86 -22.13 -27.68
C ASP A 72 -27.98 -20.98 -26.66
N ARG A 73 -29.21 -20.55 -26.32
CA ARG A 73 -29.45 -19.47 -25.35
C ARG A 73 -29.17 -19.93 -23.93
N ALA A 74 -28.27 -19.24 -23.24
CA ALA A 74 -27.83 -19.60 -21.89
C ALA A 74 -28.97 -19.73 -20.86
N ALA A 75 -29.97 -18.83 -20.90
CA ALA A 75 -31.14 -18.90 -20.02
C ALA A 75 -31.95 -20.20 -20.23
N SER A 76 -32.26 -20.53 -21.49
CA SER A 76 -32.99 -21.75 -21.85
C SER A 76 -32.22 -23.03 -21.47
N LEU A 77 -30.89 -23.03 -21.60
CA LEU A 77 -30.05 -24.15 -21.13
C LEU A 77 -30.15 -24.33 -19.61
N ARG A 78 -30.09 -23.24 -18.85
CA ARG A 78 -30.23 -23.28 -17.38
C ARG A 78 -31.63 -23.75 -16.99
N ASN A 79 -32.69 -23.23 -17.62
CA ASN A 79 -34.07 -23.64 -17.38
C ASN A 79 -34.29 -25.13 -17.67
N THR A 80 -33.79 -25.63 -18.80
CA THR A 80 -33.83 -27.07 -19.15
C THR A 80 -33.18 -27.91 -18.05
N GLY A 81 -32.04 -27.46 -17.53
CA GLY A 81 -31.36 -28.13 -16.42
C GLY A 81 -32.15 -28.08 -15.11
N LEU A 82 -32.77 -26.94 -14.80
CA LEU A 82 -33.64 -26.79 -13.62
C LEU A 82 -34.85 -27.74 -13.68
N ASP A 83 -35.50 -27.84 -14.85
CA ASP A 83 -36.66 -28.72 -15.06
C ASP A 83 -36.29 -30.21 -14.96
N ALA A 84 -35.08 -30.56 -15.41
CA ALA A 84 -34.59 -31.92 -15.36
C ALA A 84 -34.02 -32.36 -14.01
N ALA A 85 -33.77 -31.42 -13.08
CA ALA A 85 -33.14 -31.68 -11.79
C ALA A 85 -34.08 -32.44 -10.84
N ARG A 86 -33.57 -33.51 -10.22
CA ARG A 86 -34.35 -34.37 -9.31
C ARG A 86 -34.06 -34.13 -7.83
N GLY A 87 -32.96 -33.44 -7.53
CA GLY A 87 -32.47 -33.12 -6.21
C GLY A 87 -33.46 -32.32 -5.36
N THR A 88 -33.32 -32.42 -4.04
CA THR A 88 -34.02 -31.52 -3.11
C THR A 88 -33.51 -30.09 -3.26
N TYR A 89 -32.21 -29.94 -3.49
CA TYR A 89 -31.56 -28.67 -3.82
C TYR A 89 -30.93 -28.73 -5.20
N VAL A 90 -30.94 -27.59 -5.90
CA VAL A 90 -30.36 -27.42 -7.22
C VAL A 90 -29.36 -26.27 -7.20
N LEU A 91 -28.19 -26.48 -7.80
CA LEU A 91 -27.15 -25.49 -8.02
C LEU A 91 -26.80 -25.47 -9.52
N VAL A 92 -26.64 -24.28 -10.09
CA VAL A 92 -26.21 -24.10 -11.48
C VAL A 92 -24.73 -23.69 -11.51
N LEU A 93 -23.93 -24.34 -12.34
CA LEU A 93 -22.53 -24.05 -12.60
C LEU A 93 -22.35 -23.63 -14.06
N ASP A 94 -21.59 -22.57 -14.27
CA ASP A 94 -21.02 -22.27 -15.58
C ASP A 94 -19.82 -23.19 -15.84
N ALA A 95 -19.57 -23.53 -17.11
CA ALA A 95 -18.42 -24.35 -17.48
C ALA A 95 -17.09 -23.72 -17.01
N GLY A 96 -16.23 -24.52 -16.38
CA GLY A 96 -14.96 -24.09 -15.78
C GLY A 96 -15.06 -23.74 -14.29
N GLU A 97 -16.28 -23.50 -13.77
CA GLU A 97 -16.50 -23.40 -12.33
C GLU A 97 -16.34 -24.78 -11.66
N ARG A 98 -15.68 -24.79 -10.50
CA ARG A 98 -15.38 -26.00 -9.74
C ARG A 98 -15.93 -25.91 -8.33
N LEU A 99 -16.66 -26.93 -7.92
CA LEU A 99 -17.10 -27.09 -6.54
C LEU A 99 -15.92 -27.53 -5.65
N GLN A 100 -15.84 -26.96 -4.45
CA GLN A 100 -14.96 -27.50 -3.42
C GLN A 100 -15.46 -28.89 -2.99
N ARG A 101 -14.56 -29.78 -2.58
CA ARG A 101 -14.84 -31.21 -2.25
C ARG A 101 -16.06 -31.47 -1.34
N HIS A 102 -16.37 -30.54 -0.44
CA HIS A 102 -17.47 -30.64 0.52
C HIS A 102 -18.62 -29.66 0.24
N ALA A 103 -18.67 -29.03 -0.94
CA ALA A 103 -19.62 -27.98 -1.27
C ALA A 103 -21.08 -28.45 -1.17
N CYS A 104 -21.45 -29.53 -1.88
CA CYS A 104 -22.84 -30.02 -1.88
C CYS A 104 -23.28 -30.45 -0.48
N ARG A 105 -22.39 -31.14 0.26
CA ARG A 105 -22.64 -31.54 1.66
C ARG A 105 -22.90 -30.32 2.56
N ASN A 106 -22.03 -29.32 2.50
CA ASN A 106 -22.15 -28.12 3.35
C ASN A 106 -23.43 -27.34 3.04
N LEU A 107 -23.79 -27.21 1.76
CA LEU A 107 -25.02 -26.52 1.34
C LEU A 107 -26.27 -27.31 1.75
N TRP A 108 -26.30 -28.60 1.48
CA TRP A 108 -27.41 -29.49 1.81
C TRP A 108 -27.65 -29.56 3.32
N GLU A 109 -26.61 -29.80 4.12
CA GLU A 109 -26.72 -29.85 5.59
C GLU A 109 -27.22 -28.52 6.16
N ALA A 110 -26.71 -27.39 5.67
CA ALA A 110 -27.18 -26.07 6.10
C ALA A 110 -28.65 -25.84 5.73
N GLY A 111 -29.03 -26.14 4.49
CA GLY A 111 -30.40 -26.00 4.01
C GLY A 111 -31.39 -26.89 4.76
N THR A 112 -31.08 -28.17 4.94
CA THR A 112 -31.96 -29.14 5.62
C THR A 112 -32.09 -28.82 7.11
N ARG A 113 -30.98 -28.55 7.82
CA ARG A 113 -31.00 -28.20 9.24
C ARG A 113 -31.79 -26.93 9.55
N THR A 114 -31.71 -25.94 8.67
CA THR A 114 -32.36 -24.63 8.88
C THR A 114 -33.72 -24.54 8.18
N ARG A 115 -34.06 -25.51 7.33
CA ARG A 115 -35.18 -25.46 6.38
C ARG A 115 -35.14 -24.19 5.52
N ALA A 116 -33.95 -23.77 5.10
CA ALA A 116 -33.80 -22.65 4.18
C ALA A 116 -34.22 -23.06 2.75
N ASP A 117 -34.72 -22.10 1.99
CA ASP A 117 -35.06 -22.28 0.57
C ASP A 117 -33.90 -21.82 -0.32
N LEU A 118 -33.04 -20.95 0.19
CA LEU A 118 -31.82 -20.48 -0.47
C LEU A 118 -30.63 -20.69 0.48
N VAL A 119 -29.55 -21.27 -0.03
CA VAL A 119 -28.29 -21.44 0.72
C VAL A 119 -27.15 -20.88 -0.09
N ALA A 120 -26.36 -19.97 0.49
CA ALA A 120 -25.23 -19.31 -0.17
C ALA A 120 -23.94 -19.48 0.63
N GLY A 121 -22.81 -19.54 -0.08
CA GLY A 121 -21.48 -19.54 0.51
C GLY A 121 -20.46 -18.76 -0.31
N ARG A 122 -19.21 -18.79 0.14
CA ARG A 122 -18.15 -18.01 -0.51
C ARG A 122 -17.76 -18.58 -1.87
N TRP A 123 -17.26 -17.74 -2.76
CA TRP A 123 -16.70 -18.16 -4.03
C TRP A 123 -15.51 -17.30 -4.45
N SER A 124 -14.70 -17.82 -5.36
CA SER A 124 -13.54 -17.13 -5.91
C SER A 124 -13.55 -17.14 -7.44
N ARG A 125 -12.98 -16.08 -8.04
CA ARG A 125 -12.82 -15.94 -9.49
C ARG A 125 -11.37 -15.76 -9.90
N LEU A 126 -11.09 -16.06 -11.15
CA LEU A 126 -9.81 -15.82 -11.79
C LEU A 126 -9.55 -14.32 -11.92
N THR A 127 -8.28 -13.92 -11.84
CA THR A 127 -7.81 -12.59 -12.20
C THR A 127 -7.86 -12.41 -13.72
N GLY A 128 -7.83 -11.15 -14.20
CA GLY A 128 -7.95 -10.87 -15.64
C GLY A 128 -6.86 -11.49 -16.53
N ASP A 129 -5.72 -11.87 -15.95
CA ASP A 129 -4.64 -12.62 -16.63
C ASP A 129 -4.85 -14.15 -16.61
N GLY A 130 -5.93 -14.63 -16.00
CA GLY A 130 -6.27 -16.05 -15.86
C GLY A 130 -5.37 -16.86 -14.92
N THR A 131 -4.36 -16.26 -14.28
CA THR A 131 -3.30 -17.03 -13.58
C THR A 131 -3.54 -17.23 -12.09
N LYS A 132 -4.29 -16.33 -11.45
CA LYS A 132 -4.52 -16.34 -10.00
C LYS A 132 -5.99 -16.34 -9.69
N GLU A 133 -6.30 -16.83 -8.50
CA GLU A 133 -7.65 -16.84 -7.99
C GLU A 133 -7.79 -15.84 -6.84
N ARG A 134 -8.93 -15.14 -6.76
CA ARG A 134 -9.21 -14.15 -5.73
C ARG A 134 -10.66 -14.20 -5.27
N GLU A 135 -10.86 -14.19 -3.95
CA GLU A 135 -12.15 -13.93 -3.32
C GLU A 135 -12.43 -12.41 -3.30
N PRO A 136 -13.63 -11.96 -3.70
CA PRO A 136 -14.09 -10.59 -3.47
C PRO A 136 -14.05 -10.22 -1.98
N SER A 137 -13.50 -9.06 -1.65
CA SER A 137 -13.29 -8.65 -0.25
C SER A 137 -14.59 -8.43 0.52
N TRP A 138 -15.68 -8.04 -0.15
CA TRP A 138 -16.99 -7.83 0.46
C TRP A 138 -17.61 -9.13 1.01
N GLN A 139 -17.16 -10.31 0.55
CA GLN A 139 -17.66 -11.59 1.07
C GLN A 139 -17.17 -11.90 2.50
N GLN A 140 -16.07 -11.28 2.95
CA GLN A 140 -15.50 -11.56 4.27
C GLN A 140 -16.44 -11.19 5.43
N PRO A 141 -17.01 -9.97 5.51
CA PRO A 141 -17.99 -9.65 6.54
C PRO A 141 -19.29 -10.46 6.39
N LEU A 142 -19.80 -10.62 5.16
CA LEU A 142 -21.05 -11.34 4.89
C LEU A 142 -21.02 -12.80 5.37
N PHE A 143 -19.91 -13.50 5.09
CA PHE A 143 -19.69 -14.90 5.44
C PHE A 143 -18.76 -15.08 6.65
N ALA A 144 -18.67 -14.08 7.53
CA ALA A 144 -17.82 -14.13 8.73
C ALA A 144 -18.17 -15.33 9.63
N ARG A 145 -19.45 -15.71 9.70
CA ARG A 145 -19.95 -16.90 10.38
C ARG A 145 -21.11 -17.52 9.61
N SER A 146 -21.30 -18.84 9.78
CA SER A 146 -22.50 -19.49 9.25
C SER A 146 -23.73 -19.07 10.07
N ARG A 147 -24.79 -18.62 9.41
CA ARG A 147 -26.02 -18.11 10.07
C ARG A 147 -27.22 -18.26 9.16
N THR A 148 -28.42 -18.10 9.70
CA THR A 148 -29.66 -18.02 8.93
C THR A 148 -30.24 -16.62 9.09
N VAL A 149 -30.79 -16.09 8.00
CA VAL A 149 -31.53 -14.83 7.98
C VAL A 149 -32.96 -15.07 7.53
N ALA A 150 -33.88 -14.23 8.02
CA ALA A 150 -35.31 -14.36 7.74
C ALA A 150 -35.75 -13.68 6.43
N ARG A 151 -34.85 -12.88 5.84
CA ARG A 151 -35.03 -12.15 4.58
C ARG A 151 -33.68 -11.69 4.07
N PHE A 152 -33.57 -11.45 2.76
CA PHE A 152 -32.31 -11.02 2.16
C PHE A 152 -31.86 -9.62 2.60
N THR A 153 -32.75 -8.76 3.12
CA THR A 153 -32.37 -7.42 3.61
C THR A 153 -31.46 -7.46 4.85
N GLU A 154 -31.34 -8.60 5.54
CA GLU A 154 -30.38 -8.84 6.63
C GLU A 154 -28.98 -9.29 6.12
N ALA A 155 -28.87 -9.45 4.79
CA ALA A 155 -27.70 -9.83 4.03
C ALA A 155 -27.78 -9.22 2.60
N PRO A 156 -27.97 -7.89 2.47
CA PRO A 156 -28.33 -7.25 1.21
C PRO A 156 -27.27 -7.43 0.12
N GLU A 157 -26.02 -7.67 0.50
CA GLU A 157 -24.92 -7.94 -0.42
C GLU A 157 -25.17 -9.14 -1.32
N LEU A 158 -26.02 -10.10 -0.94
CA LEU A 158 -26.42 -11.21 -1.82
C LEU A 158 -27.09 -10.71 -3.11
N ALA A 159 -28.01 -9.75 -2.99
CA ALA A 159 -28.74 -9.21 -4.13
C ALA A 159 -28.00 -8.03 -4.79
N VAL A 160 -27.27 -7.26 -4.00
CA VAL A 160 -26.59 -6.03 -4.42
C VAL A 160 -25.24 -6.32 -5.09
N ARG A 161 -24.41 -7.18 -4.50
CA ARG A 161 -23.01 -7.44 -4.91
C ARG A 161 -22.91 -8.74 -5.70
N ASP A 162 -22.54 -8.62 -6.97
CA ASP A 162 -22.40 -9.76 -7.90
C ASP A 162 -23.63 -10.69 -7.97
N ALA A 163 -24.79 -10.18 -7.50
CA ALA A 163 -26.16 -10.66 -7.69
C ALA A 163 -26.36 -12.18 -7.60
N LEU A 164 -25.79 -12.84 -6.59
CA LEU A 164 -25.85 -14.29 -6.43
C LEU A 164 -25.58 -15.03 -7.75
N LEU A 165 -24.54 -14.65 -8.50
CA LEU A 165 -24.24 -15.27 -9.79
C LEU A 165 -23.76 -16.72 -9.67
N THR A 166 -23.11 -17.08 -8.56
CA THR A 166 -22.63 -18.45 -8.28
C THR A 166 -22.54 -18.70 -6.77
N GLY A 167 -22.21 -19.94 -6.39
CA GLY A 167 -21.93 -20.30 -5.00
C GLY A 167 -23.17 -20.42 -4.12
N PHE A 168 -24.34 -20.64 -4.71
CA PHE A 168 -25.61 -20.81 -4.00
C PHE A 168 -26.42 -21.98 -4.57
N CYS A 169 -27.32 -22.54 -3.78
CA CYS A 169 -28.34 -23.48 -4.23
C CYS A 169 -29.72 -23.08 -3.75
N VAL A 170 -30.74 -23.52 -4.50
CA VAL A 170 -32.15 -23.26 -4.21
C VAL A 170 -32.88 -24.58 -4.00
N ARG A 171 -33.80 -24.62 -3.05
CA ARG A 171 -34.69 -25.76 -2.86
C ARG A 171 -35.61 -25.88 -4.08
N ARG A 172 -35.66 -27.06 -4.70
CA ARG A 172 -36.47 -27.28 -5.91
C ARG A 172 -37.94 -26.93 -5.73
N ALA A 173 -38.53 -27.33 -4.60
CA ALA A 173 -39.92 -26.99 -4.27
C ALA A 173 -40.17 -25.47 -4.17
N ALA A 174 -39.15 -24.66 -3.83
CA ALA A 174 -39.27 -23.20 -3.85
C ALA A 174 -39.22 -22.66 -5.29
N LEU A 175 -38.42 -23.25 -6.17
CA LEU A 175 -38.42 -22.90 -7.60
C LEU A 175 -39.80 -23.13 -8.24
N GLU A 176 -40.44 -24.25 -7.91
CA GLU A 176 -41.79 -24.60 -8.40
C GLU A 176 -42.86 -23.67 -7.80
N ARG A 177 -42.87 -23.51 -6.48
CA ARG A 177 -43.87 -22.69 -5.76
C ARG A 177 -43.89 -21.23 -6.22
N HIS A 178 -42.73 -20.68 -6.57
CA HIS A 178 -42.60 -19.28 -6.98
C HIS A 178 -42.40 -19.12 -8.50
N ALA A 179 -42.54 -20.19 -9.28
CA ALA A 179 -42.30 -20.20 -10.74
C ALA A 179 -40.98 -19.55 -11.15
N LEU A 180 -39.91 -19.77 -10.37
CA LEU A 180 -38.61 -19.13 -10.59
C LEU A 180 -37.90 -19.76 -11.79
N ARG A 181 -37.60 -18.93 -12.79
CA ARG A 181 -36.91 -19.28 -14.03
C ARG A 181 -35.92 -18.18 -14.42
N TYR A 182 -34.90 -18.56 -15.18
CA TYR A 182 -34.07 -17.60 -15.89
C TYR A 182 -34.91 -16.96 -17.00
N ASP A 183 -35.00 -15.64 -17.02
CA ASP A 183 -35.62 -14.85 -18.09
C ASP A 183 -34.90 -15.12 -19.42
N GLU A 184 -35.62 -15.65 -20.42
CA GLU A 184 -35.06 -16.06 -21.72
C GLU A 184 -34.92 -14.91 -22.72
N ASP A 185 -35.56 -13.77 -22.43
CA ASP A 185 -35.43 -12.54 -23.23
C ASP A 185 -34.23 -11.70 -22.78
N LEU A 186 -33.59 -12.08 -21.66
CA LEU A 186 -32.46 -11.37 -21.07
C LEU A 186 -31.14 -12.11 -21.26
N THR A 187 -30.20 -11.53 -22.02
CA THR A 187 -28.87 -12.14 -22.26
C THR A 187 -28.11 -12.46 -20.98
N HIS A 188 -28.12 -11.54 -20.00
CA HIS A 188 -27.46 -11.69 -18.70
C HIS A 188 -28.44 -12.14 -17.61
N SER A 189 -29.35 -13.06 -17.93
CA SER A 189 -30.40 -13.54 -17.03
C SER A 189 -29.92 -14.00 -15.64
N ALA A 190 -28.70 -14.54 -15.55
CA ALA A 190 -28.11 -14.94 -14.28
C ALA A 190 -27.92 -13.78 -13.28
N VAL A 191 -27.73 -12.56 -13.77
CA VAL A 191 -27.63 -11.35 -12.91
C VAL A 191 -28.98 -11.03 -12.26
N LEU A 192 -30.09 -11.42 -12.87
CA LEU A 192 -31.45 -11.18 -12.36
C LEU A 192 -31.98 -12.32 -11.50
N PHE A 193 -31.67 -13.57 -11.87
CA PHE A 193 -32.22 -14.77 -11.22
C PHE A 193 -31.93 -14.83 -9.72
N GLY A 194 -30.69 -14.57 -9.31
CA GLY A 194 -30.29 -14.59 -7.90
C GLY A 194 -31.08 -13.59 -7.03
N PRO A 195 -31.11 -12.29 -7.38
CA PRO A 195 -31.93 -11.31 -6.68
C PRO A 195 -33.43 -11.64 -6.67
N LEU A 196 -33.99 -12.16 -7.76
CA LEU A 196 -35.38 -12.61 -7.80
C LEU A 196 -35.65 -13.72 -6.79
N VAL A 197 -34.80 -14.75 -6.76
CA VAL A 197 -34.89 -15.84 -5.77
C VAL A 197 -34.83 -15.27 -4.37
N ALA A 198 -33.82 -14.44 -4.07
CA ALA A 198 -33.62 -13.86 -2.75
C ALA A 198 -34.79 -12.97 -2.30
N ALA A 199 -35.47 -12.29 -3.22
CA ALA A 199 -36.59 -11.41 -2.95
C ALA A 199 -37.87 -12.16 -2.56
N VAL A 200 -38.10 -13.36 -3.14
CA VAL A 200 -39.34 -14.12 -2.90
C VAL A 200 -39.21 -15.19 -1.83
N VAL A 201 -37.98 -15.63 -1.51
CA VAL A 201 -37.74 -16.63 -0.47
C VAL A 201 -37.59 -15.96 0.90
N GLY A 202 -38.21 -16.54 1.93
CA GLY A 202 -38.05 -16.05 3.31
C GLY A 202 -36.73 -16.47 3.92
N ARG A 203 -36.51 -17.78 4.08
CA ARG A 203 -35.38 -18.27 4.89
C ARG A 203 -34.12 -18.54 4.06
N ILE A 204 -33.04 -17.82 4.38
CA ILE A 204 -31.76 -17.92 3.68
C ILE A 204 -30.67 -18.38 4.65
N ALA A 205 -29.90 -19.40 4.28
CA ALA A 205 -28.76 -19.87 5.05
C ALA A 205 -27.42 -19.41 4.42
N LEU A 206 -26.58 -18.80 5.24
CA LEU A 206 -25.22 -18.39 4.88
C LEU A 206 -24.22 -19.38 5.44
N VAL A 207 -23.29 -19.85 4.60
CA VAL A 207 -22.24 -20.80 4.97
C VAL A 207 -20.88 -20.13 4.84
N ARG A 208 -20.09 -20.12 5.92
CA ARG A 208 -18.73 -19.53 5.92
C ARG A 208 -17.75 -20.21 4.95
N ARG A 209 -18.04 -21.43 4.49
CA ARG A 209 -17.14 -22.20 3.63
C ARG A 209 -17.15 -21.65 2.19
N ARG A 210 -16.03 -21.83 1.49
CA ARG A 210 -15.96 -21.61 0.05
C ARG A 210 -16.63 -22.79 -0.66
N ILE A 211 -17.52 -22.48 -1.60
CA ILE A 211 -18.35 -23.41 -2.34
C ILE A 211 -17.82 -23.54 -3.77
N VAL A 212 -17.61 -22.41 -4.47
CA VAL A 212 -17.20 -22.37 -5.87
C VAL A 212 -15.82 -21.73 -6.04
N SER A 213 -15.08 -22.21 -7.04
CA SER A 213 -13.77 -21.72 -7.48
C SER A 213 -13.69 -21.73 -9.01
N GLY A 214 -12.72 -21.04 -9.60
CA GLY A 214 -12.44 -21.10 -11.03
C GLY A 214 -13.37 -20.25 -11.91
N ARG A 215 -14.26 -19.44 -11.32
CA ARG A 215 -15.14 -18.54 -12.07
C ARG A 215 -14.33 -17.57 -12.92
N ALA A 216 -14.75 -17.36 -14.18
CA ALA A 216 -14.10 -16.41 -15.07
C ALA A 216 -14.21 -14.96 -14.55
N ALA A 217 -13.26 -14.11 -14.95
CA ALA A 217 -13.39 -12.68 -14.72
C ALA A 217 -14.52 -12.10 -15.59
N PRO A 218 -15.40 -11.24 -15.07
CA PRO A 218 -16.47 -10.66 -15.88
C PRO A 218 -15.89 -9.75 -16.96
N ASP A 219 -16.41 -9.88 -18.19
CA ASP A 219 -16.12 -8.96 -19.30
C ASP A 219 -17.38 -8.18 -19.68
N ALA A 220 -17.59 -7.04 -19.01
CA ALA A 220 -18.70 -6.14 -19.30
C ALA A 220 -18.64 -5.52 -20.71
N GLY A 221 -17.47 -5.51 -21.36
CA GLY A 221 -17.30 -4.95 -22.70
C GLY A 221 -17.80 -5.87 -23.81
N ARG A 222 -18.03 -7.15 -23.51
CA ARG A 222 -18.51 -8.14 -24.49
C ARG A 222 -19.96 -7.90 -24.90
N ASP A 223 -20.81 -7.59 -23.93
CA ASP A 223 -22.22 -7.21 -24.12
C ASP A 223 -22.66 -6.26 -23.00
N LEU A 224 -22.31 -4.98 -23.17
CA LEU A 224 -22.64 -3.94 -22.19
C LEU A 224 -24.15 -3.66 -22.13
N ALA A 225 -24.84 -3.71 -23.27
CA ALA A 225 -26.27 -3.40 -23.35
C ALA A 225 -27.11 -4.40 -22.56
N GLY A 226 -26.88 -5.71 -22.77
CA GLY A 226 -27.58 -6.74 -22.02
C GLY A 226 -27.27 -6.69 -20.52
N LEU A 227 -26.04 -6.34 -20.15
CA LEU A 227 -25.65 -6.21 -18.74
C LEU A 227 -26.35 -5.02 -18.06
N VAL A 228 -26.48 -3.89 -18.75
CA VAL A 228 -27.21 -2.70 -18.25
C VAL A 228 -28.69 -3.01 -18.10
N GLU A 229 -29.29 -3.70 -19.07
CA GLU A 229 -30.70 -4.12 -18.96
C GLU A 229 -30.92 -5.06 -17.77
N ALA A 230 -30.02 -6.04 -17.57
CA ALA A 230 -30.11 -6.93 -16.41
C ALA A 230 -29.99 -6.16 -15.08
N HIS A 231 -29.12 -5.15 -15.02
CA HIS A 231 -29.03 -4.27 -13.86
C HIS A 231 -30.31 -3.46 -13.63
N ARG A 232 -30.92 -2.88 -14.67
CA ARG A 232 -32.21 -2.16 -14.59
C ARG A 232 -33.32 -3.07 -14.04
N ARG A 233 -33.40 -4.31 -14.53
CA ARG A 233 -34.37 -5.31 -14.04
C ARG A 233 -34.19 -5.62 -12.56
N VAL A 234 -32.95 -5.77 -12.09
CA VAL A 234 -32.67 -5.96 -10.66
C VAL A 234 -33.10 -4.74 -9.83
N CYS A 235 -32.79 -3.53 -10.29
CA CYS A 235 -33.22 -2.31 -9.61
C CYS A 235 -34.75 -2.18 -9.55
N HIS A 236 -35.46 -2.56 -10.62
CA HIS A 236 -36.92 -2.63 -10.62
C HIS A 236 -37.46 -3.61 -9.58
N VAL A 237 -36.87 -4.80 -9.46
CA VAL A 237 -37.24 -5.78 -8.41
C VAL A 237 -37.07 -5.19 -7.01
N LEU A 238 -35.94 -4.52 -6.73
CA LEU A 238 -35.69 -3.91 -5.42
C LEU A 238 -36.71 -2.81 -5.09
N VAL A 239 -37.02 -1.95 -6.08
CA VAL A 239 -38.02 -0.88 -5.91
C VAL A 239 -39.43 -1.45 -5.71
N ALA A 240 -39.81 -2.48 -6.48
CA ALA A 240 -41.12 -3.13 -6.35
C ALA A 240 -41.32 -3.78 -4.97
N GLN A 241 -40.23 -4.14 -4.27
CA GLN A 241 -40.25 -4.64 -2.89
C GLN A 241 -40.22 -3.52 -1.83
N GLY A 242 -40.30 -2.25 -2.23
CA GLY A 242 -40.22 -1.09 -1.32
C GLY A 242 -38.80 -0.80 -0.80
N LEU A 243 -37.76 -1.33 -1.44
CA LEU A 243 -36.37 -1.28 -0.97
C LEU A 243 -35.53 -0.26 -1.74
N ALA A 244 -35.99 0.99 -1.80
CA ALA A 244 -35.32 2.07 -2.53
C ALA A 244 -33.87 2.31 -2.06
N GLY A 245 -33.58 2.17 -0.76
CA GLY A 245 -32.20 2.28 -0.24
C GLY A 245 -31.24 1.22 -0.80
N LEU A 246 -31.72 -0.01 -1.05
CA LEU A 246 -30.90 -1.08 -1.63
C LEU A 246 -30.66 -0.88 -3.14
N ARG A 247 -31.52 -0.12 -3.82
CA ARG A 247 -31.26 0.30 -5.21
C ARG A 247 -29.98 1.13 -5.29
N GLU A 248 -29.81 2.13 -4.42
CA GLU A 248 -28.59 2.97 -4.44
C GLU A 248 -27.33 2.14 -4.19
N GLU A 249 -27.40 1.17 -3.26
CA GLU A 249 -26.31 0.23 -3.04
C GLU A 249 -26.02 -0.65 -4.27
N ARG A 250 -27.07 -1.06 -5.00
CA ARG A 250 -26.98 -1.83 -6.25
C ARG A 250 -26.36 -1.01 -7.37
N ASP A 251 -26.74 0.25 -7.51
CA ASP A 251 -26.14 1.17 -8.48
C ASP A 251 -24.65 1.36 -8.17
N ARG A 252 -24.29 1.59 -6.90
CA ARG A 252 -22.88 1.65 -6.47
C ARG A 252 -22.12 0.35 -6.75
N ALA A 253 -22.75 -0.81 -6.51
CA ALA A 253 -22.17 -2.10 -6.82
C ALA A 253 -21.96 -2.28 -8.33
N PHE A 254 -22.92 -1.87 -9.16
CA PHE A 254 -22.83 -1.92 -10.62
C PHE A 254 -21.63 -1.11 -11.14
N LEU A 255 -21.43 0.09 -10.62
CA LEU A 255 -20.27 0.92 -10.92
C LEU A 255 -18.95 0.19 -10.58
N LEU A 256 -18.84 -0.35 -9.36
CA LEU A 256 -17.60 -0.93 -8.83
C LEU A 256 -17.26 -2.31 -9.42
N ASP A 257 -18.28 -3.13 -9.69
CA ASP A 257 -18.12 -4.52 -10.10
C ASP A 257 -18.03 -4.66 -11.63
N HIS A 258 -18.58 -3.71 -12.41
CA HIS A 258 -18.63 -3.78 -13.87
C HIS A 258 -18.01 -2.57 -14.58
N LEU A 259 -18.49 -1.35 -14.35
CA LEU A 259 -18.07 -0.19 -15.15
C LEU A 259 -16.64 0.26 -14.88
N VAL A 260 -16.22 0.37 -13.61
CA VAL A 260 -14.84 0.73 -13.25
C VAL A 260 -13.82 -0.31 -13.74
N PRO A 261 -14.07 -1.64 -13.60
CA PRO A 261 -13.24 -2.67 -14.24
C PRO A 261 -13.19 -2.56 -15.77
N LEU A 262 -14.30 -2.21 -16.43
CA LEU A 262 -14.34 -1.99 -17.87
C LEU A 262 -13.45 -0.83 -18.30
N VAL A 263 -13.56 0.32 -17.62
CA VAL A 263 -12.66 1.47 -17.82
C VAL A 263 -11.21 1.05 -17.60
N ARG A 264 -10.90 0.33 -16.51
CA ARG A 264 -9.52 -0.09 -16.20
C ARG A 264 -8.91 -1.02 -17.25
N THR A 265 -9.70 -1.87 -17.89
CA THR A 265 -9.24 -2.83 -18.93
C THR A 265 -9.28 -2.26 -20.33
N PHE A 266 -9.78 -1.03 -20.51
CA PHE A 266 -9.89 -0.36 -21.81
C PHE A 266 -8.57 -0.33 -22.63
N PRO A 267 -7.37 -0.09 -22.04
CA PRO A 267 -6.11 -0.08 -22.79
C PRO A 267 -5.69 -1.45 -23.37
N GLU A 268 -6.25 -2.55 -22.87
CA GLU A 268 -5.95 -3.91 -23.34
C GLU A 268 -6.78 -4.29 -24.57
N ARG A 269 -7.77 -3.47 -24.93
CA ARG A 269 -8.69 -3.73 -26.04
C ARG A 269 -8.21 -3.09 -27.34
N PRO A 270 -8.40 -3.74 -28.49
CA PRO A 270 -8.17 -3.12 -29.80
C PRO A 270 -8.99 -1.84 -29.98
N ALA A 271 -8.49 -0.87 -30.76
CA ALA A 271 -9.17 0.40 -31.06
C ALA A 271 -10.64 0.23 -31.48
N ALA A 272 -10.93 -0.63 -32.45
CA ALA A 272 -12.30 -0.87 -32.91
C ALA A 272 -13.24 -1.41 -31.82
N ALA A 273 -12.72 -2.19 -30.86
CA ALA A 273 -13.51 -2.67 -29.74
C ALA A 273 -13.78 -1.55 -28.72
N ARG A 274 -12.80 -0.68 -28.47
CA ARG A 274 -12.94 0.51 -27.62
C ARG A 274 -14.03 1.44 -28.14
N GLU A 275 -14.01 1.74 -29.43
CA GLU A 275 -15.02 2.59 -30.10
C GLU A 275 -16.42 1.98 -30.00
N ARG A 276 -16.59 0.69 -30.32
CA ARG A 276 -17.89 0.02 -30.20
C ARG A 276 -18.44 0.02 -28.78
N ILE A 277 -17.58 -0.21 -27.78
CA ILE A 277 -17.97 -0.21 -26.36
C ILE A 277 -18.42 1.20 -25.95
N ALA A 278 -17.66 2.23 -26.31
CA ALA A 278 -17.99 3.61 -25.99
C ALA A 278 -19.29 4.06 -26.68
N ALA A 279 -19.48 3.74 -27.96
CA ALA A 279 -20.72 4.03 -28.68
C ALA A 279 -21.92 3.29 -28.07
N THR A 280 -21.74 2.04 -27.65
CA THR A 280 -22.79 1.29 -26.96
C THR A 280 -23.12 1.94 -25.62
N ALA A 281 -22.11 2.29 -24.84
CA ALA A 281 -22.24 2.94 -23.54
C ALA A 281 -23.02 4.27 -23.64
N ALA A 282 -22.72 5.10 -24.64
CA ALA A 282 -23.43 6.35 -24.89
C ALA A 282 -24.93 6.20 -25.11
N ARG A 283 -25.34 5.05 -25.66
CA ARG A 283 -26.76 4.74 -25.88
C ARG A 283 -27.45 4.17 -24.65
N VAL A 284 -26.74 3.39 -23.82
CA VAL A 284 -27.39 2.56 -22.77
C VAL A 284 -27.17 3.07 -21.36
N LEU A 285 -26.08 3.79 -21.08
CA LEU A 285 -25.74 4.28 -19.73
C LEU A 285 -26.45 5.55 -19.25
N PRO A 286 -26.91 6.47 -20.13
CA PRO A 286 -27.67 7.63 -19.66
C PRO A 286 -28.84 7.22 -18.75
N ASP A 287 -29.00 7.94 -17.65
CA ASP A 287 -30.02 7.75 -16.61
C ASP A 287 -30.02 6.38 -15.90
N VAL A 288 -29.00 5.54 -16.10
CA VAL A 288 -28.88 4.24 -15.41
C VAL A 288 -28.49 4.43 -13.95
N VAL A 289 -27.45 5.23 -13.70
CA VAL A 289 -26.92 5.47 -12.35
C VAL A 289 -27.05 6.96 -12.03
N PRO A 290 -27.73 7.34 -10.94
CA PRO A 290 -27.86 8.74 -10.54
C PRO A 290 -26.51 9.41 -10.25
N GLU A 291 -26.40 10.70 -10.57
CA GLU A 291 -25.18 11.48 -10.32
C GLU A 291 -24.69 11.44 -8.86
N PRO A 292 -25.56 11.55 -7.82
CA PRO A 292 -25.11 11.42 -6.44
C PRO A 292 -24.37 10.11 -6.15
N VAL A 293 -24.76 9.02 -6.81
CA VAL A 293 -24.09 7.70 -6.69
C VAL A 293 -22.74 7.72 -7.39
N LEU A 294 -22.63 8.33 -8.57
CA LEU A 294 -21.36 8.51 -9.29
C LEU A 294 -20.35 9.32 -8.45
N LEU A 295 -20.80 10.37 -7.78
CA LEU A 295 -19.96 11.23 -6.94
C LEU A 295 -19.36 10.49 -5.73
N THR A 296 -19.91 9.34 -5.34
CA THR A 296 -19.34 8.47 -4.29
C THR A 296 -18.09 7.71 -4.72
N LEU A 297 -17.81 7.63 -6.03
CA LEU A 297 -16.58 7.05 -6.54
C LEU A 297 -15.40 8.04 -6.40
N PRO A 298 -14.16 7.54 -6.28
CA PRO A 298 -12.98 8.40 -6.32
C PRO A 298 -12.87 9.14 -7.66
N PRO A 299 -12.15 10.29 -7.72
CA PRO A 299 -12.24 11.23 -8.84
C PRO A 299 -11.98 10.63 -10.22
N VAL A 300 -10.94 9.81 -10.37
CA VAL A 300 -10.58 9.24 -11.68
C VAL A 300 -11.57 8.14 -12.11
N GLU A 301 -12.07 7.35 -11.16
CA GLU A 301 -13.06 6.32 -11.40
C GLU A 301 -14.37 6.92 -11.93
N ARG A 302 -14.87 7.99 -11.32
CA ARG A 302 -16.09 8.67 -11.80
C ARG A 302 -15.90 9.39 -13.12
N VAL A 303 -14.76 10.03 -13.34
CA VAL A 303 -14.39 10.62 -14.65
C VAL A 303 -14.44 9.55 -15.73
N GLY A 304 -13.80 8.39 -15.49
CA GLY A 304 -13.78 7.31 -16.47
C GLY A 304 -15.17 6.78 -16.82
N VAL A 305 -16.07 6.67 -15.83
CA VAL A 305 -17.46 6.26 -16.07
C VAL A 305 -18.23 7.34 -16.83
N ARG A 306 -18.06 8.63 -16.49
CA ARG A 306 -18.72 9.74 -17.20
C ARG A 306 -18.27 9.84 -18.66
N LEU A 307 -16.98 9.66 -18.94
CA LEU A 307 -16.47 9.66 -20.31
C LEU A 307 -16.98 8.45 -21.10
N LEU A 308 -17.17 7.31 -20.43
CA LEU A 308 -17.76 6.13 -21.03
C LEU A 308 -19.24 6.36 -21.37
N GLU A 309 -20.00 6.97 -20.47
CA GLU A 309 -21.38 7.40 -20.70
C GLU A 309 -21.51 8.44 -21.81
N ARG A 310 -20.50 9.30 -22.02
CA ARG A 310 -20.48 10.26 -23.14
C ARG A 310 -20.02 9.65 -24.47
N GLY A 311 -19.58 8.39 -24.48
CA GLY A 311 -19.03 7.73 -25.67
C GLY A 311 -17.64 8.21 -26.08
N ASP A 312 -16.90 8.90 -25.19
CA ASP A 312 -15.56 9.41 -25.46
C ASP A 312 -14.50 8.32 -25.25
N ALA A 313 -14.24 7.52 -26.29
CA ALA A 313 -13.28 6.42 -26.22
C ALA A 313 -11.85 6.88 -25.87
N ASP A 314 -11.39 8.02 -26.39
CA ASP A 314 -10.04 8.52 -26.10
C ASP A 314 -9.94 9.05 -24.66
N GLY A 315 -10.99 9.71 -24.18
CA GLY A 315 -11.13 10.13 -22.79
C GLY A 315 -11.15 8.96 -21.82
N VAL A 316 -11.91 7.90 -22.10
CA VAL A 316 -11.94 6.66 -21.29
C VAL A 316 -10.56 6.00 -21.25
N LEU A 317 -9.87 5.92 -22.39
CA LEU A 317 -8.51 5.39 -22.46
C LEU A 317 -7.56 6.20 -21.56
N THR A 318 -7.70 7.51 -21.57
CA THR A 318 -6.88 8.43 -20.77
C THR A 318 -7.16 8.28 -19.27
N ALA A 319 -8.44 8.20 -18.88
CA ALA A 319 -8.85 7.91 -17.51
C ALA A 319 -8.36 6.53 -17.05
N ALA A 320 -8.39 5.52 -17.92
CA ALA A 320 -7.87 4.18 -17.64
C ALA A 320 -6.38 4.19 -17.29
N TYR A 321 -5.57 4.99 -17.99
CA TYR A 321 -4.16 5.16 -17.65
C TYR A 321 -3.98 5.84 -16.29
N ALA A 322 -4.77 6.87 -15.96
CA ALA A 322 -4.73 7.50 -14.64
C ALA A 322 -5.15 6.53 -13.52
N LEU A 323 -6.12 5.63 -13.77
CA LEU A 323 -6.52 4.58 -12.82
C LEU A 323 -5.38 3.58 -12.54
N ARG A 324 -4.68 3.16 -13.60
CA ARG A 324 -3.53 2.25 -13.49
C ARG A 324 -2.31 2.93 -12.85
N ARG A 325 -2.21 4.26 -12.98
CA ARG A 325 -1.08 5.06 -12.48
C ARG A 325 -1.56 6.25 -11.64
N ARG A 326 -2.10 5.95 -10.46
CA ARG A 326 -2.64 6.94 -9.52
C ARG A 326 -1.71 8.15 -9.33
N GLY A 327 -2.29 9.34 -9.44
CA GLY A 327 -1.62 10.63 -9.30
C GLY A 327 -0.83 11.08 -10.54
N ALA A 328 -1.02 10.43 -11.70
CA ALA A 328 -0.51 10.93 -12.97
C ALA A 328 -1.53 11.89 -13.62
N VAL A 329 -1.02 12.98 -14.20
CA VAL A 329 -1.81 13.90 -15.03
C VAL A 329 -1.90 13.25 -16.41
N ALA A 330 -3.03 12.59 -16.69
CA ALA A 330 -3.24 11.85 -17.93
C ALA A 330 -3.95 12.66 -19.01
N ALA A 331 -4.81 13.60 -18.62
CA ALA A 331 -5.55 14.49 -19.51
C ALA A 331 -5.22 15.96 -19.18
N PRO A 332 -5.46 16.89 -20.13
CA PRO A 332 -5.43 18.31 -19.83
C PRO A 332 -6.39 18.62 -18.68
N LEU A 333 -5.92 19.43 -17.72
CA LEU A 333 -6.70 19.84 -16.56
C LEU A 333 -6.94 21.34 -16.61
N SER A 334 -8.17 21.78 -16.35
CA SER A 334 -8.52 23.19 -16.27
C SER A 334 -8.66 23.63 -14.81
N LEU A 335 -7.82 24.57 -14.37
CA LEU A 335 -8.00 25.27 -13.10
C LEU A 335 -9.01 26.42 -13.29
N LYS A 336 -9.93 26.58 -12.34
CA LYS A 336 -10.91 27.66 -12.28
C LYS A 336 -10.54 28.67 -11.19
N ASP A 337 -11.15 29.86 -11.25
CA ASP A 337 -10.87 30.98 -10.34
C ASP A 337 -11.18 30.66 -8.87
N ASP A 338 -12.10 29.71 -8.63
CA ASP A 338 -12.43 29.19 -7.30
C ASP A 338 -11.43 28.15 -6.77
N GLY A 339 -10.35 27.88 -7.52
CA GLY A 339 -9.32 26.92 -7.18
C GLY A 339 -9.64 25.46 -7.53
N ARG A 340 -10.80 25.18 -8.13
CA ARG A 340 -11.16 23.82 -8.55
C ARG A 340 -10.48 23.41 -9.82
N VAL A 341 -10.13 22.14 -9.90
CA VAL A 341 -9.48 21.51 -11.05
C VAL A 341 -10.43 20.50 -11.66
N TYR A 342 -10.75 20.69 -12.94
CA TYR A 342 -11.60 19.78 -13.70
C TYR A 342 -10.79 19.00 -14.72
N TRP A 343 -11.18 17.73 -14.89
CA TRP A 343 -10.83 16.96 -16.07
C TRP A 343 -11.48 17.62 -17.29
N HIS A 344 -10.75 17.72 -18.41
CA HIS A 344 -11.18 18.39 -19.65
C HIS A 344 -12.69 18.29 -19.94
N GLY A 345 -13.34 19.43 -20.27
CA GLY A 345 -14.76 19.47 -20.67
C GLY A 345 -15.70 20.36 -19.86
N GLY A 346 -15.21 21.24 -18.98
CA GLY A 346 -16.03 22.23 -18.25
C GLY A 346 -16.42 21.80 -16.82
N PRO A 347 -17.25 22.60 -16.11
CA PRO A 347 -17.51 22.44 -14.68
C PRO A 347 -18.58 21.36 -14.37
N ASP A 348 -18.39 20.14 -14.87
CA ASP A 348 -19.18 18.98 -14.45
C ASP A 348 -18.65 18.49 -13.07
N PRO A 349 -19.47 18.40 -12.02
CA PRO A 349 -19.05 17.90 -10.70
C PRO A 349 -18.40 16.50 -10.74
N VAL A 350 -18.83 15.66 -11.68
CA VAL A 350 -18.25 14.32 -11.88
C VAL A 350 -16.82 14.42 -12.45
N LEU A 351 -16.53 15.47 -13.20
CA LEU A 351 -15.20 15.76 -13.73
C LEU A 351 -14.31 16.57 -12.77
N ASP A 352 -14.81 16.97 -11.60
CA ASP A 352 -14.00 17.61 -10.56
C ASP A 352 -12.94 16.63 -10.04
N VAL A 353 -11.67 16.97 -10.24
CA VAL A 353 -10.50 16.21 -9.79
C VAL A 353 -9.62 17.02 -8.83
N THR A 354 -10.18 18.08 -8.22
CA THR A 354 -9.50 18.98 -7.27
C THR A 354 -8.83 18.19 -6.14
N GLY A 355 -9.48 17.12 -5.66
CA GLY A 355 -8.96 16.24 -4.60
C GLY A 355 -7.71 15.43 -4.98
N LEU A 356 -7.29 15.42 -6.24
CA LEU A 356 -5.99 14.86 -6.66
C LEU A 356 -4.82 15.82 -6.36
N GLY A 357 -5.13 17.11 -6.13
CA GLY A 357 -4.25 18.22 -5.77
C GLY A 357 -3.07 18.42 -6.73
N HIS A 358 -3.32 18.28 -8.02
CA HIS A 358 -2.37 18.62 -9.06
C HIS A 358 -2.03 20.12 -9.09
N GLN A 359 -2.95 20.98 -8.64
CA GLN A 359 -2.79 22.44 -8.51
C GLN A 359 -1.72 22.88 -7.52
N TYR A 360 -1.35 22.01 -6.57
CA TYR A 360 -0.37 22.33 -5.52
C TYR A 360 1.03 21.79 -5.83
N ARG A 361 1.25 21.22 -7.03
CA ARG A 361 2.54 20.64 -7.40
C ARG A 361 3.20 21.41 -8.54
N PRO A 362 4.49 21.76 -8.42
CA PRO A 362 5.23 22.36 -9.52
C PRO A 362 5.46 21.35 -10.65
N PHE A 363 5.77 21.86 -11.85
CA PHE A 363 6.02 21.08 -13.06
C PHE A 363 6.96 19.88 -12.87
N GLY A 364 8.10 20.07 -12.17
CA GLY A 364 9.07 19.01 -11.90
C GLY A 364 8.59 17.88 -10.98
N GLU A 365 7.55 18.10 -10.18
CA GLU A 365 6.96 17.10 -9.28
C GLU A 365 5.76 16.36 -9.87
N LEU A 366 5.21 16.89 -10.97
CA LEU A 366 4.08 16.27 -11.65
C LEU A 366 4.49 15.00 -12.38
N ARG A 367 3.65 13.98 -12.23
CA ARG A 367 3.77 12.73 -12.99
C ARG A 367 2.99 12.88 -14.27
N LEU A 368 3.62 13.43 -15.29
CA LEU A 368 2.97 13.74 -16.55
C LEU A 368 2.88 12.51 -17.46
N MET A 369 1.72 12.35 -18.11
CA MET A 369 1.52 11.36 -19.15
C MET A 369 2.17 11.81 -20.44
N ASN A 370 3.03 10.96 -20.99
CA ASN A 370 3.59 11.16 -22.30
C ASN A 370 3.15 10.03 -23.23
N ARG A 371 2.13 10.32 -24.06
CA ARG A 371 1.54 9.33 -24.97
C ARG A 371 2.30 9.34 -26.29
N VAL A 372 2.87 8.21 -26.66
CA VAL A 372 3.38 7.95 -28.02
C VAL A 372 2.16 7.80 -28.93
N THR A 373 2.08 8.66 -29.94
CA THR A 373 1.00 8.68 -30.92
C THR A 373 1.42 8.01 -32.23
N ARG A 374 2.72 7.89 -32.48
CA ARG A 374 3.26 7.30 -33.70
C ARG A 374 4.56 6.56 -33.43
N TYR A 375 4.65 5.35 -33.97
CA TYR A 375 5.88 4.57 -34.06
C TYR A 375 5.99 4.03 -35.48
N GLU A 376 7.05 4.37 -36.20
CA GLU A 376 7.29 3.82 -37.54
C GLU A 376 8.75 3.38 -37.69
N ALA A 377 8.95 2.12 -38.08
CA ALA A 377 10.27 1.56 -38.33
C ALA A 377 10.56 1.47 -39.83
N HIS A 378 11.62 2.15 -40.27
CA HIS A 378 12.18 2.05 -41.62
C HIS A 378 13.63 1.57 -41.55
N GLY A 379 13.80 0.24 -41.52
CA GLY A 379 15.11 -0.38 -41.36
C GLY A 379 15.73 -0.02 -40.00
N SER A 380 16.88 0.66 -40.00
CA SER A 380 17.56 1.08 -38.76
C SER A 380 17.02 2.37 -38.15
N ARG A 381 16.23 3.15 -38.91
CA ARG A 381 15.63 4.40 -38.44
C ARG A 381 14.23 4.15 -37.90
N VAL A 382 13.95 4.75 -36.75
CA VAL A 382 12.63 4.75 -36.11
C VAL A 382 12.20 6.20 -35.97
N LEU A 383 11.00 6.50 -36.47
CA LEU A 383 10.31 7.76 -36.20
C LEU A 383 9.40 7.54 -34.98
N LEU A 384 9.60 8.37 -33.95
CA LEU A 384 8.73 8.44 -32.79
C LEU A 384 8.06 9.80 -32.76
N ALA A 385 6.75 9.82 -32.49
CA ALA A 385 6.04 11.03 -32.13
C ALA A 385 5.11 10.78 -30.95
N GLY A 386 4.86 11.83 -30.18
CA GLY A 386 3.98 11.75 -29.03
C GLY A 386 3.55 13.11 -28.51
N ARG A 387 2.82 13.06 -27.41
CA ARG A 387 2.30 14.23 -26.71
C ARG A 387 2.51 14.06 -25.21
N LEU A 388 3.25 14.98 -24.61
CA LEU A 388 3.31 15.16 -23.17
C LEU A 388 2.14 16.03 -22.74
N VAL A 389 1.28 15.53 -21.86
CA VAL A 389 0.11 16.26 -21.38
C VAL A 389 0.53 17.19 -20.23
N LEU A 390 0.06 18.43 -20.28
CA LEU A 390 0.27 19.43 -19.23
C LEU A 390 -1.08 19.91 -18.67
N PRO A 391 -1.16 20.21 -17.37
CA PRO A 391 -2.29 20.95 -16.83
C PRO A 391 -2.18 22.44 -17.20
N SER A 392 -3.31 23.14 -17.21
CA SER A 392 -3.34 24.58 -17.54
C SER A 392 -2.64 25.49 -16.51
N HIS A 393 -2.52 25.06 -15.27
CA HIS A 393 -2.01 25.88 -14.16
C HIS A 393 -0.51 25.78 -13.92
N THR A 394 0.19 24.84 -14.58
CA THR A 394 1.65 24.71 -14.43
C THR A 394 2.25 24.00 -15.63
N GLY A 395 3.41 24.48 -16.06
CA GLY A 395 4.13 23.97 -17.22
C GLY A 395 5.48 24.66 -17.37
N PRO A 396 6.26 24.30 -18.40
CA PRO A 396 7.47 25.03 -18.73
C PRO A 396 7.13 26.47 -19.10
N ASP A 397 8.06 27.39 -18.82
CA ASP A 397 7.97 28.79 -19.24
C ASP A 397 7.79 28.86 -20.78
N PRO A 398 6.70 29.45 -21.30
CA PRO A 398 6.43 29.51 -22.73
C PRO A 398 7.52 30.27 -23.51
N ASP A 399 8.22 31.21 -22.85
CA ASP A 399 9.29 32.01 -23.44
C ASP A 399 10.69 31.51 -23.04
N GLY A 400 10.76 30.47 -22.21
CA GLY A 400 12.01 29.88 -21.72
C GLY A 400 12.62 28.83 -22.67
N PRO A 401 13.92 28.49 -22.49
CA PRO A 401 14.56 27.45 -23.28
C PRO A 401 13.98 26.07 -22.93
N LEU A 402 13.26 25.47 -23.87
CA LEU A 402 12.69 24.13 -23.72
C LEU A 402 13.53 23.10 -24.46
N THR A 403 14.05 22.11 -23.73
CA THR A 403 14.76 20.97 -24.32
C THR A 403 14.16 19.66 -23.87
N ALA A 404 14.29 18.63 -24.71
CA ALA A 404 13.87 17.29 -24.35
C ALA A 404 14.83 16.24 -24.88
N ARG A 405 14.98 15.16 -24.12
CA ARG A 405 15.81 14.01 -24.47
C ARG A 405 15.12 12.71 -24.13
N LEU A 406 15.18 11.77 -25.06
CA LEU A 406 14.76 10.40 -24.83
C LEU A 406 15.88 9.62 -24.14
N GLU A 407 15.54 8.90 -23.08
CA GLU A 407 16.42 7.97 -22.40
C GLU A 407 15.93 6.53 -22.58
N PHE A 408 16.79 5.66 -23.09
CA PHE A 408 16.58 4.22 -23.15
C PHE A 408 17.43 3.56 -22.07
N ARG A 409 16.81 2.93 -21.08
CA ARG A 409 17.50 2.37 -19.92
C ARG A 409 17.33 0.86 -19.83
N VAL A 410 18.42 0.15 -19.55
CA VAL A 410 18.37 -1.31 -19.29
C VAL A 410 17.69 -1.56 -17.95
N ARG A 411 16.81 -2.57 -17.88
CA ARG A 411 16.06 -2.92 -16.66
C ARG A 411 16.90 -3.22 -15.42
N ASP A 412 18.12 -3.69 -15.58
CA ASP A 412 19.06 -3.92 -14.47
C ASP A 412 19.76 -2.63 -14.00
N GLY A 413 19.48 -1.49 -14.65
CA GLY A 413 20.02 -0.18 -14.34
C GLY A 413 21.48 0.03 -14.76
N SER A 414 22.10 -0.95 -15.43
CA SER A 414 23.54 -0.92 -15.73
C SER A 414 23.93 0.11 -16.79
N ARG A 415 23.00 0.47 -17.69
CA ARG A 415 23.25 1.36 -18.82
C ARG A 415 22.02 2.20 -19.16
N THR A 416 22.27 3.42 -19.61
CA THR A 416 21.27 4.34 -20.16
C THR A 416 21.86 4.99 -21.42
N PHE A 417 21.09 5.00 -22.50
CA PHE A 417 21.39 5.72 -23.73
C PHE A 417 20.49 6.96 -23.82
N ARG A 418 20.96 8.04 -24.46
CA ARG A 418 20.26 9.32 -24.55
C ARG A 418 20.30 9.86 -25.97
N ALA A 419 19.16 10.36 -26.46
CA ALA A 419 19.06 11.08 -27.72
C ALA A 419 18.22 12.34 -27.54
N SER A 420 18.61 13.43 -28.22
CA SER A 420 17.83 14.67 -28.24
C SER A 420 16.53 14.46 -29.03
N VAL A 421 15.49 15.20 -28.68
CA VAL A 421 14.24 15.26 -29.44
C VAL A 421 14.36 16.36 -30.49
N ASP A 422 14.02 16.05 -31.74
CA ASP A 422 14.24 16.95 -32.89
C ASP A 422 13.22 18.11 -32.95
N SER A 423 11.97 17.86 -32.57
CA SER A 423 10.92 18.88 -32.57
C SER A 423 10.11 18.84 -31.29
N LEU A 424 9.92 20.02 -30.68
CA LEU A 424 9.07 20.27 -29.53
C LEU A 424 8.13 21.43 -29.89
N ARG A 425 6.84 21.23 -29.71
CA ARG A 425 5.79 22.23 -29.97
C ARG A 425 4.88 22.31 -28.75
N PRO A 426 5.13 23.26 -27.82
CA PRO A 426 4.23 23.51 -26.70
C PRO A 426 2.91 24.12 -27.19
N ASP A 427 1.81 23.76 -26.54
CA ASP A 427 0.49 24.36 -26.67
C ASP A 427 -0.18 24.46 -25.28
N ALA A 428 -1.39 25.03 -25.22
CA ALA A 428 -2.11 25.27 -23.96
C ALA A 428 -2.42 24.01 -23.13
N THR A 429 -2.27 22.81 -23.70
CA THR A 429 -2.66 21.54 -23.08
C THR A 429 -1.52 20.51 -23.05
N GLY A 430 -0.33 20.85 -23.54
CA GLY A 430 0.78 19.91 -23.61
C GLY A 430 1.93 20.31 -24.52
N ILE A 431 2.82 19.35 -24.76
CA ILE A 431 3.96 19.47 -25.67
C ILE A 431 3.89 18.33 -26.67
N SER A 432 3.66 18.67 -27.93
CA SER A 432 3.77 17.71 -29.04
C SER A 432 5.23 17.56 -29.43
N TRP A 433 5.69 16.33 -29.64
CA TRP A 433 7.09 16.06 -29.93
C TRP A 433 7.26 14.99 -30.99
N SER A 434 8.37 15.08 -31.73
CA SER A 434 8.76 14.07 -32.71
C SER A 434 10.27 13.98 -32.84
N THR A 435 10.79 12.78 -33.10
CA THR A 435 12.21 12.57 -33.37
C THR A 435 12.47 11.32 -34.21
N GLY A 436 13.49 11.40 -35.07
CA GLY A 436 14.01 10.28 -35.85
C GLY A 436 15.30 9.72 -35.23
N LEU A 437 15.32 8.44 -34.91
CA LEU A 437 16.44 7.78 -34.23
C LEU A 437 16.99 6.62 -35.07
N ASP A 438 18.30 6.52 -35.23
CA ASP A 438 18.93 5.28 -35.73
C ASP A 438 19.14 4.30 -34.57
N VAL A 439 18.10 3.54 -34.22
CA VAL A 439 18.12 2.62 -33.06
C VAL A 439 19.21 1.55 -33.18
N THR A 440 19.61 1.17 -34.40
CA THR A 440 20.68 0.19 -34.63
C THR A 440 22.06 0.76 -34.30
N ARG A 441 22.33 2.01 -34.68
CA ARG A 441 23.61 2.68 -34.38
C ARG A 441 23.68 3.12 -32.93
N LEU A 442 22.57 3.64 -32.41
CA LEU A 442 22.45 4.24 -31.09
C LEU A 442 22.45 3.19 -29.97
N LEU A 443 21.65 2.12 -30.11
CA LEU A 443 21.56 1.05 -29.11
C LEU A 443 22.51 -0.10 -29.47
N ARG A 444 23.68 -0.14 -28.81
CA ARG A 444 24.68 -1.21 -28.95
C ARG A 444 24.76 -2.11 -27.70
N PRO A 445 23.85 -3.09 -27.56
CA PRO A 445 23.78 -3.95 -26.38
C PRO A 445 24.99 -4.91 -26.36
N PHE A 446 25.34 -5.40 -25.18
CA PHE A 446 26.33 -6.46 -25.03
C PHE A 446 25.75 -7.83 -25.41
N GLY A 447 24.43 -8.03 -25.25
CA GLY A 447 23.68 -9.19 -25.75
C GLY A 447 22.95 -9.98 -24.65
N PRO A 448 23.65 -10.63 -23.70
CA PRO A 448 23.02 -11.55 -22.75
C PRO A 448 22.50 -10.92 -21.45
N ARG A 449 22.87 -9.66 -21.14
CA ARG A 449 22.48 -8.97 -19.89
C ARG A 449 21.55 -7.78 -20.11
N ASP A 450 21.62 -7.15 -21.28
CA ASP A 450 20.90 -5.93 -21.64
C ASP A 450 19.89 -6.18 -22.77
N THR A 451 18.96 -7.10 -22.51
CA THR A 451 17.98 -7.58 -23.49
C THR A 451 16.69 -6.76 -23.56
N VAL A 452 16.41 -5.93 -22.56
CA VAL A 452 15.19 -5.10 -22.50
C VAL A 452 15.56 -3.69 -22.07
N TRP A 453 15.12 -2.73 -22.89
CA TRP A 453 15.38 -1.31 -22.73
C TRP A 453 14.04 -0.56 -22.62
N ASP A 454 13.78 0.04 -21.47
CA ASP A 454 12.58 0.86 -21.25
C ASP A 454 12.84 2.29 -21.73
N ALA A 455 11.87 2.90 -22.40
CA ALA A 455 11.98 4.25 -22.96
C ALA A 455 11.25 5.29 -22.08
N ARG A 456 11.92 6.42 -21.83
CA ARG A 456 11.35 7.58 -21.12
C ARG A 456 11.85 8.88 -21.76
N MET A 457 11.19 9.97 -21.46
CA MET A 457 11.57 11.32 -21.86
C MET A 457 11.89 12.16 -20.64
N VAL A 458 12.93 12.97 -20.74
CA VAL A 458 13.24 14.04 -19.80
C VAL A 458 13.01 15.36 -20.53
N VAL A 459 12.17 16.22 -19.97
CA VAL A 459 11.92 17.58 -20.45
C VAL A 459 12.51 18.56 -19.44
N GLU A 460 13.25 19.54 -19.92
CA GLU A 460 13.97 20.53 -19.09
C GLU A 460 13.62 21.93 -19.60
N ASP A 461 13.24 22.83 -18.68
CA ASP A 461 12.84 24.23 -18.94
C ASP A 461 13.89 25.24 -18.43
N GLY A 462 15.11 24.76 -18.15
CA GLY A 462 16.21 25.56 -17.59
C GLY A 462 16.21 25.70 -16.06
N ARG A 463 15.08 25.48 -15.38
CA ARG A 463 14.99 25.54 -13.90
C ARG A 463 14.67 24.20 -13.27
N THR A 464 13.84 23.42 -13.94
CA THR A 464 13.35 22.14 -13.45
C THR A 464 13.41 21.08 -14.55
N SER A 465 13.28 19.81 -14.15
CA SER A 465 13.22 18.69 -15.08
C SER A 465 12.02 17.82 -14.74
N SER A 466 11.28 17.39 -15.77
CA SER A 466 10.20 16.42 -15.65
C SER A 466 10.57 15.14 -16.38
N VAL A 467 10.34 14.00 -15.73
CA VAL A 467 10.64 12.67 -16.29
C VAL A 467 9.36 11.88 -16.48
N SER A 468 9.06 11.54 -17.72
CA SER A 468 7.86 10.79 -18.11
C SER A 468 8.24 9.50 -18.83
N ASP A 469 7.64 8.36 -18.48
CA ASP A 469 7.74 7.16 -19.32
C ASP A 469 6.96 7.36 -20.62
N LEU A 470 7.37 6.70 -21.70
CA LEU A 470 6.67 6.78 -22.99
C LEU A 470 5.51 5.78 -23.03
N PHE A 471 4.29 6.23 -22.85
CA PHE A 471 3.09 5.39 -22.82
C PHE A 471 2.49 5.15 -24.19
N ALA A 472 1.90 3.98 -24.38
CA ALA A 472 1.26 3.64 -25.63
C ALA A 472 0.20 2.55 -25.44
N PRO A 473 -0.88 2.54 -26.24
CA PRO A 473 -1.82 1.43 -26.25
C PRO A 473 -1.15 0.18 -26.85
N HIS A 474 -1.61 -1.01 -26.44
CA HIS A 474 -0.97 -2.28 -26.81
C HIS A 474 -1.03 -2.59 -28.31
N ASP A 475 -1.88 -1.90 -29.05
CA ASP A 475 -2.02 -1.99 -30.51
C ASP A 475 -1.15 -0.98 -31.29
N LEU A 476 -0.39 -0.10 -30.63
CA LEU A 476 0.48 0.88 -31.31
C LEU A 476 1.61 0.22 -32.10
N VAL A 477 2.21 -0.84 -31.55
CA VAL A 477 3.35 -1.55 -32.15
C VAL A 477 3.05 -3.02 -32.27
N GLY A 478 3.37 -3.59 -33.43
CA GLY A 478 3.12 -4.97 -33.76
C GLY A 478 4.39 -5.75 -34.11
N PRO A 479 4.22 -7.01 -34.51
CA PRO A 479 5.32 -7.82 -35.00
C PRO A 479 6.00 -7.25 -36.26
N GLY A 480 5.39 -6.30 -36.98
CA GLY A 480 5.95 -5.68 -38.19
C GLY A 480 7.02 -4.61 -37.91
N ASP A 481 7.00 -3.97 -36.75
CA ASP A 481 7.72 -2.72 -36.45
C ASP A 481 9.19 -2.90 -36.04
N ARG A 482 9.86 -3.87 -36.66
CA ARG A 482 11.19 -4.32 -36.24
C ARG A 482 12.30 -3.48 -36.85
N SER A 483 13.37 -3.34 -36.09
CA SER A 483 14.62 -2.73 -36.56
C SER A 483 15.80 -3.68 -36.39
N PRO A 484 16.83 -3.63 -37.26
CA PRO A 484 18.06 -4.40 -37.07
C PRO A 484 18.75 -4.05 -35.75
N ALA A 485 19.35 -5.02 -35.08
CA ALA A 485 20.21 -4.79 -33.92
C ALA A 485 21.68 -5.13 -34.25
N ARG A 486 22.61 -4.37 -33.68
CA ARG A 486 24.06 -4.63 -33.78
C ARG A 486 24.69 -4.70 -32.38
N PRO A 487 24.58 -5.84 -31.67
CA PRO A 487 25.25 -6.02 -30.38
C PRO A 487 26.77 -5.98 -30.50
N ARG A 488 27.44 -5.53 -29.44
CA ARG A 488 28.92 -5.42 -29.38
C ARG A 488 29.63 -6.78 -29.42
N LEU A 489 29.01 -7.84 -28.89
CA LEU A 489 29.53 -9.21 -28.97
C LEU A 489 29.14 -9.93 -30.28
N GLY A 490 28.66 -9.20 -31.28
CA GLY A 490 28.24 -9.74 -32.56
C GLY A 490 26.75 -10.09 -32.65
N ARG A 491 26.25 -10.20 -33.89
CA ARG A 491 24.82 -10.47 -34.22
C ARG A 491 24.31 -11.84 -33.74
N THR A 492 25.19 -12.69 -33.25
CA THR A 492 24.88 -14.03 -32.71
C THR A 492 24.21 -13.99 -31.33
N THR A 493 24.30 -12.85 -30.61
CA THR A 493 23.68 -12.64 -29.29
C THR A 493 22.27 -12.03 -29.36
N GLY A 494 21.85 -11.61 -30.56
CA GLY A 494 20.62 -10.92 -30.87
C GLY A 494 20.81 -10.12 -32.16
N ASP A 495 19.79 -10.02 -33.00
CA ASP A 495 19.89 -9.43 -34.34
C ASP A 495 18.75 -8.47 -34.66
N THR A 496 17.72 -8.41 -33.80
CA THR A 496 16.50 -7.66 -34.07
C THR A 496 16.03 -6.93 -32.81
N TRP A 497 15.75 -5.64 -32.93
CA TRP A 497 14.97 -4.88 -31.97
C TRP A 497 13.48 -5.07 -32.26
N GLN A 498 12.77 -5.63 -31.29
CA GLN A 498 11.32 -5.73 -31.31
C GLN A 498 10.74 -4.72 -30.32
N PRO A 499 10.05 -3.66 -30.77
CA PRO A 499 9.25 -2.83 -29.89
C PRO A 499 8.09 -3.64 -29.34
N TYR A 500 7.73 -3.38 -28.09
CA TYR A 500 6.53 -3.92 -27.47
C TYR A 500 6.07 -3.00 -26.34
N ILE A 501 4.78 -3.07 -26.02
CA ILE A 501 4.22 -2.38 -24.86
C ILE A 501 4.28 -3.30 -23.66
N THR A 502 4.79 -2.79 -22.55
CA THR A 502 4.92 -3.60 -21.33
C THR A 502 3.57 -3.75 -20.62
N LEU A 503 3.49 -4.65 -19.63
CA LEU A 503 2.32 -4.76 -18.74
C LEU A 503 2.04 -3.49 -17.91
N ARG A 504 2.91 -2.47 -17.98
CA ARG A 504 2.73 -1.15 -17.36
C ARG A 504 2.42 -0.06 -18.41
N ASP A 505 2.07 -0.47 -19.62
CA ASP A 505 1.58 0.38 -20.70
C ASP A 505 2.62 1.39 -21.26
N HIS A 506 3.92 1.13 -21.04
CA HIS A 506 5.01 1.93 -21.62
C HIS A 506 5.78 1.17 -22.70
N LEU A 507 6.33 1.92 -23.66
CA LEU A 507 7.13 1.43 -24.77
C LEU A 507 8.49 0.91 -24.29
N ALA A 508 8.83 -0.29 -24.72
CA ALA A 508 10.14 -0.89 -24.50
C ALA A 508 10.66 -1.57 -25.77
N LEU A 509 11.98 -1.69 -25.88
CA LEU A 509 12.65 -2.41 -26.95
C LEU A 509 13.25 -3.70 -26.40
N ARG A 510 12.90 -4.83 -27.02
CA ARG A 510 13.44 -6.15 -26.69
C ARG A 510 14.42 -6.61 -27.76
N LEU A 511 15.58 -7.11 -27.32
CA LEU A 511 16.54 -7.76 -28.19
C LEU A 511 16.15 -9.23 -28.44
N GLU A 512 15.78 -9.52 -29.68
CA GLU A 512 15.43 -10.85 -30.15
C GLU A 512 16.52 -11.45 -31.04
N ALA A 513 16.52 -12.78 -31.14
CA ALA A 513 17.36 -13.53 -32.07
C ALA A 513 16.44 -14.25 -33.05
N ARG A 514 16.28 -13.72 -34.26
CA ARG A 514 15.31 -14.23 -35.25
C ARG A 514 15.97 -14.97 -36.41
N HIS A 515 17.15 -14.58 -36.89
CA HIS A 515 17.84 -15.29 -37.95
C HIS A 515 18.44 -16.60 -37.42
N ARG A 516 18.51 -17.63 -38.29
CA ARG A 516 19.03 -18.98 -37.94
C ARG A 516 20.37 -18.95 -37.18
N PRO A 517 21.40 -18.21 -37.60
CA PRO A 517 22.67 -18.15 -36.85
C PRO A 517 22.52 -17.55 -35.45
N ALA A 518 21.68 -16.53 -35.25
CA ALA A 518 21.41 -15.94 -33.95
C ALA A 518 20.58 -16.87 -33.04
N ARG A 519 19.60 -17.61 -33.60
CA ARG A 519 18.82 -18.61 -32.86
C ARG A 519 19.68 -19.77 -32.38
N THR A 520 20.56 -20.29 -33.25
CA THR A 520 21.50 -21.37 -32.92
C THR A 520 22.52 -20.92 -31.88
N ALA A 521 23.12 -19.74 -32.04
CA ALA A 521 24.04 -19.18 -31.07
C ALA A 521 23.37 -18.84 -29.73
N ARG A 522 22.14 -18.32 -29.70
CA ARG A 522 21.38 -18.09 -28.45
C ARG A 522 21.01 -19.41 -27.76
N ARG A 523 20.67 -20.46 -28.52
CA ARG A 523 20.51 -21.82 -27.97
C ARG A 523 21.83 -22.38 -27.44
N LEU A 524 22.95 -22.16 -28.12
CA LEU A 524 24.28 -22.57 -27.68
C LEU A 524 24.80 -21.75 -26.49
N VAL A 525 24.49 -20.46 -26.37
CA VAL A 525 24.80 -19.62 -25.20
C VAL A 525 23.88 -19.98 -24.04
N HIS A 526 22.59 -20.23 -24.28
CA HIS A 526 21.69 -20.78 -23.26
C HIS A 526 22.16 -22.16 -22.79
N TYR A 527 22.58 -23.03 -23.72
CA TYR A 527 23.15 -24.34 -23.44
C TYR A 527 24.50 -24.22 -22.71
N ALA A 528 25.41 -23.36 -23.17
CA ALA A 528 26.73 -23.11 -22.57
C ALA A 528 26.61 -22.51 -21.16
N THR A 529 25.69 -21.57 -20.94
CA THR A 529 25.39 -21.02 -19.60
C THR A 529 24.67 -22.00 -18.67
N HIS A 530 24.14 -23.11 -19.20
CA HIS A 530 23.59 -24.25 -18.46
C HIS A 530 24.49 -25.50 -18.48
N PHE A 531 25.60 -25.48 -19.23
CA PHE A 531 26.56 -26.58 -19.34
C PHE A 531 27.45 -26.64 -18.09
N ARG A 532 27.83 -27.85 -17.67
CA ARG A 532 28.55 -28.12 -16.41
C ARG A 532 29.78 -27.21 -16.16
N PRO A 533 30.59 -26.80 -17.17
CA PRO A 533 31.75 -25.91 -16.97
C PRO A 533 31.38 -24.44 -16.70
N ALA A 534 30.42 -23.84 -17.43
CA ALA A 534 29.99 -22.47 -17.15
C ALA A 534 29.11 -22.40 -15.89
N ARG A 535 28.40 -23.49 -15.56
CA ARG A 535 27.79 -23.67 -14.23
C ARG A 535 28.88 -23.71 -13.16
N ARG A 536 30.01 -24.38 -13.37
CA ARG A 536 31.17 -24.35 -12.44
C ARG A 536 31.80 -22.96 -12.34
N LEU A 537 32.01 -22.23 -13.43
CA LEU A 537 32.54 -20.86 -13.40
C LEU A 537 31.56 -19.87 -12.76
N ARG A 538 30.25 -19.98 -13.06
CA ARG A 538 29.18 -19.22 -12.40
C ARG A 538 29.04 -19.60 -10.93
N LEU A 539 29.23 -20.88 -10.58
CA LEU A 539 29.27 -21.35 -9.19
C LEU A 539 30.53 -20.89 -8.47
N ALA A 540 31.67 -20.76 -9.17
CA ALA A 540 32.94 -20.28 -8.67
C ALA A 540 32.94 -18.76 -8.48
N LEU A 541 32.41 -18.00 -9.45
CA LEU A 541 32.14 -16.55 -9.30
C LEU A 541 31.07 -16.30 -8.24
N ARG A 542 30.04 -17.16 -8.14
CA ARG A 542 29.11 -17.16 -6.99
C ARG A 542 29.77 -17.65 -5.71
N ALA A 543 30.84 -18.44 -5.74
CA ALA A 543 31.56 -18.90 -4.55
C ALA A 543 32.53 -17.82 -4.06
N LEU A 544 33.19 -17.10 -4.97
CA LEU A 544 33.98 -15.90 -4.73
C LEU A 544 33.06 -14.76 -4.25
N GLY A 545 31.92 -14.56 -4.90
CA GLY A 545 30.84 -13.69 -4.44
C GLY A 545 30.37 -14.10 -3.04
N ARG A 546 30.05 -15.38 -2.82
CA ARG A 546 29.70 -15.91 -1.48
C ARG A 546 30.82 -15.79 -0.46
N ARG A 547 32.10 -15.88 -0.83
CA ARG A 547 33.25 -15.65 0.06
C ARG A 547 33.36 -14.17 0.42
N ARG A 548 33.22 -13.27 -0.54
CA ARG A 548 33.15 -11.82 -0.30
C ARG A 548 31.95 -11.45 0.56
N ASP A 549 30.78 -12.01 0.25
CA ASP A 549 29.54 -11.82 1.01
C ASP A 549 29.65 -12.43 2.41
N ARG A 550 30.38 -13.54 2.59
CA ARG A 550 30.73 -14.11 3.91
C ARG A 550 31.61 -13.15 4.72
N LEU A 551 32.60 -12.49 4.13
CA LEU A 551 33.42 -11.47 4.81
C LEU A 551 32.58 -10.26 5.23
N HIS A 552 31.53 -9.92 4.47
CA HIS A 552 30.58 -8.87 4.83
C HIS A 552 29.43 -9.34 5.71
N ALA A 553 29.24 -10.66 5.87
CA ALA A 553 28.18 -11.24 6.68
C ALA A 553 28.36 -10.90 8.15
N ARG A 554 27.24 -10.57 8.81
CA ARG A 554 27.24 -10.17 10.23
C ARG A 554 27.84 -11.25 11.14
N GLY A 555 27.62 -12.54 10.83
CA GLY A 555 28.17 -13.66 11.61
C GLY A 555 29.71 -13.69 11.62
N PHE A 556 30.35 -13.58 10.46
CA PHE A 556 31.81 -13.55 10.35
C PHE A 556 32.40 -12.32 11.06
N LYS A 557 31.81 -11.15 10.81
CA LYS A 557 32.19 -9.90 11.48
C LYS A 557 32.10 -9.98 13.00
N THR A 558 31.06 -10.62 13.52
CA THR A 558 30.87 -10.84 14.96
C THR A 558 31.95 -11.76 15.52
N ALA A 559 32.30 -12.83 14.82
CA ALA A 559 33.40 -13.72 15.22
C ALA A 559 34.74 -12.97 15.26
N VAL A 560 35.07 -12.19 14.23
CA VAL A 560 36.30 -11.37 14.21
C VAL A 560 36.30 -10.31 15.33
N TYR A 561 35.15 -9.66 15.58
CA TYR A 561 35.00 -8.71 16.67
C TYR A 561 35.35 -9.34 18.02
N ARG A 562 34.77 -10.51 18.30
CA ARG A 562 34.98 -11.27 19.55
C ARG A 562 36.41 -11.78 19.70
N SER A 563 36.98 -12.35 18.64
CA SER A 563 38.29 -13.02 18.72
C SER A 563 39.47 -12.05 18.68
N TRP A 564 39.36 -10.93 17.96
CA TRP A 564 40.47 -10.02 17.70
C TRP A 564 40.22 -8.60 18.22
N LEU A 565 39.10 -7.98 17.86
CA LEU A 565 38.92 -6.55 18.13
C LEU A 565 38.73 -6.25 19.62
N LEU A 566 38.03 -7.12 20.37
CA LEU A 566 37.83 -6.95 21.82
C LEU A 566 39.12 -7.04 22.65
N ARG A 567 40.22 -7.56 22.09
CA ARG A 567 41.53 -7.63 22.76
C ARG A 567 42.32 -6.32 22.64
N LEU A 568 41.85 -5.36 21.84
CA LEU A 568 42.52 -4.08 21.66
C LEU A 568 42.26 -3.17 22.86
N PRO A 569 43.24 -2.36 23.29
CA PRO A 569 43.04 -1.42 24.38
C PRO A 569 42.03 -0.33 24.00
N ALA A 570 41.18 0.03 24.97
CA ALA A 570 40.28 1.16 24.88
C ALA A 570 41.09 2.45 24.61
N ARG A 571 40.56 3.30 23.74
CA ARG A 571 41.15 4.59 23.39
C ARG A 571 40.55 5.65 24.30
N LYS A 572 41.35 6.20 25.20
CA LYS A 572 40.92 7.26 26.12
C LYS A 572 40.25 8.44 25.39
N GLY A 573 39.15 8.92 25.94
CA GLY A 573 38.28 9.98 25.45
C GLY A 573 37.43 9.61 24.23
N SER A 574 37.41 8.36 23.74
CA SER A 574 36.60 8.00 22.58
C SER A 574 35.16 7.63 22.94
N VAL A 575 34.19 8.19 22.20
CA VAL A 575 32.76 7.99 22.44
C VAL A 575 32.09 7.57 21.14
N VAL A 576 31.25 6.55 21.19
CA VAL A 576 30.39 6.15 20.07
C VAL A 576 28.94 6.49 20.40
N PHE A 577 28.36 7.40 19.61
CA PHE A 577 26.97 7.81 19.68
C PHE A 577 26.14 7.10 18.60
N GLU A 578 24.92 6.70 18.95
CA GLU A 578 23.94 6.15 18.03
C GLU A 578 22.52 6.52 18.46
N SER A 579 21.70 7.00 17.53
CA SER A 579 20.28 7.28 17.79
C SER A 579 19.41 6.48 16.83
N HIS A 580 18.36 5.83 17.36
CA HIS A 580 17.42 5.00 16.62
C HIS A 580 18.10 3.97 15.69
N MET A 581 19.10 3.25 16.22
CA MET A 581 19.90 2.29 15.45
C MET A 581 20.67 2.91 14.26
N GLY A 582 21.01 4.20 14.36
CA GLY A 582 21.77 4.95 13.37
C GLY A 582 20.92 5.54 12.24
N THR A 583 19.60 5.63 12.39
CA THR A 583 18.75 6.22 11.35
C THR A 583 18.74 7.74 11.35
N CYS A 584 19.21 8.39 12.42
CA CYS A 584 19.20 9.84 12.55
C CYS A 584 20.25 10.38 13.52
N TYR A 585 20.47 11.69 13.45
CA TYR A 585 21.09 12.50 14.48
C TYR A 585 19.96 13.20 15.25
N GLY A 586 19.71 12.80 16.49
CA GLY A 586 18.58 13.31 17.28
C GLY A 586 18.44 12.60 18.63
N ASP A 587 17.39 12.95 19.36
CA ASP A 587 17.03 12.34 20.65
C ASP A 587 18.08 12.61 21.75
N SER A 588 18.01 11.91 22.89
CA SER A 588 18.90 12.15 24.04
C SER A 588 20.39 12.00 23.72
N PRO A 589 20.84 11.07 22.83
CA PRO A 589 22.24 11.01 22.40
C PRO A 589 22.74 12.30 21.73
N ARG A 590 21.88 13.01 20.98
CA ARG A 590 22.23 14.31 20.38
C ARG A 590 22.44 15.37 21.45
N ALA A 591 21.50 15.52 22.38
CA ALA A 591 21.60 16.51 23.45
C ALA A 591 22.86 16.30 24.32
N VAL A 592 23.18 15.04 24.65
CA VAL A 592 24.43 14.71 25.36
C VAL A 592 25.67 15.08 24.54
N HIS A 593 25.66 14.80 23.23
CA HIS A 593 26.77 15.16 22.34
C HIS A 593 26.95 16.68 22.22
N GLU A 594 25.86 17.43 22.14
CA GLU A 594 25.87 18.89 22.07
C GLU A 594 26.39 19.51 23.37
N GLU A 595 25.97 19.00 24.53
CA GLU A 595 26.49 19.44 25.83
C GLU A 595 27.99 19.16 25.98
N VAL A 596 28.46 17.98 25.54
CA VAL A 596 29.89 17.63 25.47
C VAL A 596 30.67 18.64 24.61
N ARG A 597 30.11 19.04 23.47
CA ARG A 597 30.72 20.02 22.56
C ARG A 597 30.72 21.42 23.17
N ALA A 598 29.60 21.85 23.76
CA ALA A 598 29.43 23.17 24.35
C ALA A 598 30.45 23.43 25.46
N ARG A 599 30.79 22.41 26.25
CA ARG A 599 31.79 22.50 27.32
C ARG A 599 33.25 22.34 26.86
N GLY A 600 33.48 22.08 25.57
CA GLY A 600 34.83 21.87 25.04
C GLY A 600 35.56 20.67 25.65
N LEU A 601 34.84 19.63 26.07
CA LEU A 601 35.47 18.44 26.65
C LEU A 601 36.37 17.78 25.60
N ARG A 602 37.57 17.34 26.01
CA ARG A 602 38.56 16.69 25.11
C ARG A 602 38.19 15.24 24.77
N LEU A 603 36.97 15.04 24.26
CA LEU A 603 36.42 13.77 23.80
C LEU A 603 36.54 13.65 22.27
N ARG A 604 36.43 12.42 21.77
CA ARG A 604 36.53 12.06 20.35
C ARG A 604 35.23 11.37 19.93
N PRO A 605 34.15 12.13 19.68
CA PRO A 605 32.86 11.57 19.32
C PRO A 605 32.89 10.94 17.93
N VAL A 606 32.20 9.81 17.80
CA VAL A 606 31.96 9.09 16.54
C VAL A 606 30.48 8.75 16.47
N TRP A 607 29.82 9.12 15.38
CA TRP A 607 28.40 8.85 15.16
C TRP A 607 28.20 7.68 14.21
N ALA A 608 27.31 6.75 14.60
CA ALA A 608 26.92 5.63 13.76
C ALA A 608 25.71 5.98 12.88
N TYR A 609 25.79 5.70 11.58
CA TYR A 609 24.66 5.86 10.64
C TYR A 609 24.32 4.54 9.93
N ALA A 610 23.05 4.31 9.60
CA ALA A 610 22.57 3.09 8.96
C ALA A 610 22.72 3.14 7.42
N ASP A 611 21.94 4.02 6.79
CA ASP A 611 21.81 4.09 5.32
C ASP A 611 22.06 5.49 4.73
N SER A 612 21.69 6.57 5.43
CA SER A 612 21.90 7.97 5.02
C SER A 612 22.73 8.73 6.05
N THR A 613 23.48 9.73 5.60
CA THR A 613 24.21 10.71 6.43
C THR A 613 23.50 12.06 6.50
N GLU A 614 22.31 12.17 5.89
CA GLU A 614 21.46 13.36 5.95
C GLU A 614 21.10 13.72 7.40
N GLY A 615 21.13 15.01 7.72
CA GLY A 615 20.86 15.53 9.07
C GLY A 615 22.00 15.42 10.08
N PHE A 616 23.09 14.69 9.78
CA PHE A 616 24.26 14.66 10.67
C PHE A 616 25.14 15.91 10.48
N PRO A 617 25.79 16.42 11.55
CA PRO A 617 26.72 17.54 11.44
C PRO A 617 27.86 17.24 10.46
N THR A 618 28.24 18.22 9.63
CA THR A 618 29.26 18.07 8.58
C THR A 618 30.66 17.80 9.15
N ASP A 619 30.91 18.27 10.36
CA ASP A 619 32.16 18.09 11.11
C ASP A 619 32.16 16.81 11.97
N ALA A 620 31.03 16.10 12.08
CA ALA A 620 30.94 14.87 12.86
C ALA A 620 31.68 13.71 12.18
N ARG A 621 32.42 12.93 12.97
CA ARG A 621 33.06 11.71 12.46
C ARG A 621 32.04 10.58 12.33
N LEU A 622 31.66 10.27 11.09
CA LEU A 622 30.64 9.25 10.80
C LEU A 622 31.23 7.85 10.53
N VAL A 623 30.55 6.82 11.01
CA VAL A 623 30.82 5.41 10.68
C VAL A 623 29.55 4.68 10.31
N ARG A 624 29.56 3.91 9.22
CA ARG A 624 28.39 3.12 8.82
C ARG A 624 28.20 1.94 9.77
N ARG A 625 27.02 1.78 10.36
CA ARG A 625 26.62 0.64 11.21
C ARG A 625 26.92 -0.66 10.47
N TRP A 626 27.49 -1.65 11.19
CA TRP A 626 28.00 -2.91 10.63
C TRP A 626 29.21 -2.83 9.69
N SER A 627 29.83 -1.67 9.47
CA SER A 627 31.13 -1.60 8.80
C SER A 627 32.27 -2.06 9.71
N TRP A 628 33.43 -2.40 9.14
CA TRP A 628 34.62 -2.70 9.94
C TRP A 628 35.06 -1.51 10.79
N ARG A 629 34.90 -0.27 10.28
CA ARG A 629 35.17 0.97 11.03
C ARG A 629 34.25 1.12 12.25
N TYR A 630 32.99 0.73 12.11
CA TYR A 630 32.02 0.72 13.21
C TYR A 630 32.40 -0.30 14.29
N LEU A 631 32.72 -1.54 13.90
CA LEU A 631 33.16 -2.58 14.85
C LEU A 631 34.47 -2.19 15.55
N TRP A 632 35.41 -1.59 14.82
CA TRP A 632 36.64 -1.05 15.37
C TRP A 632 36.38 0.09 16.36
N ALA A 633 35.48 1.01 16.03
CA ALA A 633 35.11 2.12 16.91
C ALA A 633 34.49 1.59 18.21
N LEU A 634 33.51 0.68 18.11
CA LEU A 634 32.88 0.07 19.28
C LEU A 634 33.86 -0.68 20.16
N ALA A 635 34.74 -1.51 19.59
CA ALA A 635 35.69 -2.33 20.34
C ALA A 635 36.68 -1.51 21.19
N ARG A 636 36.98 -0.28 20.76
CA ARG A 636 37.98 0.59 21.40
C ARG A 636 37.37 1.81 22.08
N ALA A 637 36.05 1.97 22.07
CA ALA A 637 35.40 3.12 22.68
C ALA A 637 35.56 3.09 24.20
N GLU A 638 35.83 4.23 24.81
CA GLU A 638 35.71 4.36 26.27
C GLU A 638 34.24 4.50 26.67
N TYR A 639 33.42 5.13 25.81
CA TYR A 639 32.00 5.33 26.09
C TYR A 639 31.11 4.91 24.92
N TRP A 640 30.02 4.22 25.24
CA TRP A 640 28.91 3.90 24.34
C TRP A 640 27.69 4.71 24.79
N VAL A 641 27.07 5.46 23.87
CA VAL A 641 25.86 6.26 24.15
C VAL A 641 24.80 5.96 23.09
N ASP A 642 23.64 5.45 23.53
CA ASP A 642 22.54 5.17 22.62
C ASP A 642 21.16 5.22 23.31
N ASN A 643 20.06 5.10 22.55
CA ASN A 643 18.68 5.21 23.04
C ASN A 643 17.75 3.99 22.76
N GLN A 644 18.22 2.94 22.08
CA GLN A 644 17.42 1.78 21.66
C GLN A 644 18.14 0.45 21.89
N GLY A 645 19.41 0.38 21.51
CA GLY A 645 20.35 -0.68 21.79
C GLY A 645 21.39 -0.84 20.67
N PHE A 646 22.66 -0.89 21.04
CA PHE A 646 23.70 -1.45 20.17
C PHE A 646 23.40 -2.93 19.85
N PRO A 647 23.85 -3.46 18.69
CA PRO A 647 23.48 -4.79 18.24
C PRO A 647 23.74 -5.84 19.33
N GLN A 648 22.73 -6.66 19.62
CA GLN A 648 22.75 -7.61 20.74
C GLN A 648 23.83 -8.68 20.61
N ASN A 649 24.31 -8.94 19.39
CA ASN A 649 25.37 -9.91 19.11
C ASN A 649 26.79 -9.35 19.26
N LEU A 650 26.95 -8.07 19.62
CA LEU A 650 28.25 -7.48 19.94
C LEU A 650 28.40 -7.37 21.46
N ASP A 651 29.47 -7.94 21.99
CA ASP A 651 29.75 -7.92 23.43
C ASP A 651 30.37 -6.57 23.81
N LYS A 652 30.04 -6.05 25.01
CA LYS A 652 30.61 -4.80 25.51
C LYS A 652 32.08 -5.02 25.92
N PRO A 653 33.06 -4.23 25.45
CA PRO A 653 34.43 -4.30 25.95
C PRO A 653 34.50 -3.97 27.45
N SER A 654 35.42 -4.61 28.18
CA SER A 654 35.51 -4.47 29.65
C SER A 654 35.86 -3.08 30.14
N GLY A 655 36.57 -2.27 29.33
CA GLY A 655 36.94 -0.90 29.64
C GLY A 655 35.97 0.16 29.12
N THR A 656 34.77 -0.24 28.67
CA THR A 656 33.76 0.66 28.09
C THR A 656 32.62 0.91 29.07
N THR A 657 32.29 2.18 29.29
CA THR A 657 31.08 2.62 29.99
C THR A 657 29.92 2.79 29.00
N TYR A 658 28.79 2.15 29.25
CA TYR A 658 27.62 2.19 28.39
C TYR A 658 26.46 2.96 29.05
N LEU A 659 26.17 4.13 28.51
CA LEU A 659 24.98 4.92 28.77
C LEU A 659 23.85 4.54 27.81
N GLN A 660 22.78 3.98 28.36
CA GLN A 660 21.51 3.76 27.69
C GLN A 660 20.54 4.88 28.08
N THR A 661 20.20 5.73 27.13
CA THR A 661 19.29 6.87 27.35
C THR A 661 17.82 6.50 27.24
N TRP A 662 17.51 5.35 26.62
CA TRP A 662 16.15 4.95 26.26
C TRP A 662 15.43 6.03 25.41
N HIS A 663 14.16 5.82 25.07
CA HIS A 663 13.46 6.64 24.07
C HIS A 663 12.02 7.00 24.46
N GLY A 664 11.67 6.94 25.75
CA GLY A 664 10.36 7.35 26.25
C GLY A 664 9.82 6.48 27.38
N SER A 665 8.96 7.08 28.21
CA SER A 665 8.26 6.39 29.28
C SER A 665 7.28 5.34 28.78
N ALA A 666 7.08 4.32 29.61
CA ALA A 666 6.28 3.17 29.24
C ALA A 666 4.81 3.33 29.61
N TYR A 667 3.93 3.49 28.62
CA TYR A 667 2.50 3.22 28.79
C TYR A 667 2.19 1.71 28.67
N LYS A 668 2.89 1.06 27.74
CA LYS A 668 2.69 -0.35 27.34
C LYS A 668 3.63 -1.24 28.11
N ARG A 669 3.27 -2.51 28.31
CA ARG A 669 4.18 -3.49 28.91
C ARG A 669 5.39 -3.72 28.01
N MET A 670 6.58 -3.59 28.58
CA MET A 670 7.87 -3.66 27.88
C MET A 670 8.76 -4.75 28.47
N GLY A 671 9.86 -5.07 27.81
CA GLY A 671 10.87 -5.99 28.33
C GLY A 671 10.30 -7.36 28.70
N PHE A 672 10.58 -7.84 29.91
CA PHE A 672 10.11 -9.12 30.40
C PHE A 672 8.61 -9.15 30.75
N ASP A 673 7.95 -7.99 30.82
CA ASP A 673 6.51 -7.89 31.09
C ASP A 673 5.67 -7.98 29.80
N GLU A 674 6.27 -7.82 28.62
CA GLU A 674 5.59 -7.96 27.33
C GLU A 674 5.15 -9.42 27.11
N THR A 675 3.87 -9.63 26.79
CA THR A 675 3.29 -10.95 26.53
C THR A 675 4.11 -11.76 25.50
N ARG A 676 4.58 -11.11 24.43
CA ARG A 676 5.38 -11.77 23.39
C ARG A 676 6.72 -12.29 23.92
N VAL A 677 7.37 -11.55 24.81
CA VAL A 677 8.64 -11.96 25.44
C VAL A 677 8.41 -13.06 26.47
N ARG A 678 7.30 -13.01 27.22
CA ARG A 678 6.91 -14.09 28.14
C ARG A 678 6.69 -15.42 27.41
N LEU A 679 6.17 -15.36 26.17
CA LEU A 679 5.96 -16.51 25.30
C LEU A 679 7.24 -17.00 24.57
N GLN A 680 8.35 -16.26 24.62
CA GLN A 680 9.63 -16.68 24.02
C GLN A 680 10.27 -17.83 24.79
N ASN A 681 11.11 -18.62 24.10
CA ASN A 681 11.87 -19.71 24.74
C ASN A 681 13.06 -19.19 25.57
N THR A 682 13.60 -20.02 26.45
CA THR A 682 14.68 -19.65 27.39
C THR A 682 15.89 -18.97 26.72
N PRO A 683 16.45 -19.48 25.61
CA PRO A 683 17.60 -18.84 24.95
C PRO A 683 17.31 -17.45 24.39
N GLN A 684 16.08 -17.18 23.94
CA GLN A 684 15.68 -15.86 23.46
C GLN A 684 15.60 -14.86 24.62
N ARG A 685 15.05 -15.27 25.77
CA ARG A 685 15.00 -14.43 26.98
C ARG A 685 16.38 -14.16 27.56
N GLU A 686 17.28 -15.14 27.53
CA GLU A 686 18.68 -14.96 27.96
C GLU A 686 19.43 -13.95 27.10
N ARG A 687 19.18 -13.91 25.78
CA ARG A 687 19.77 -12.88 24.90
C ARG A 687 19.32 -11.48 25.27
N LEU A 688 18.05 -11.31 25.61
CA LEU A 688 17.54 -10.03 26.10
C LEU A 688 18.20 -9.66 27.43
N GLN A 689 18.30 -10.61 28.37
CA GLN A 689 18.96 -10.41 29.66
C GLN A 689 20.43 -9.98 29.49
N GLN A 690 21.18 -10.67 28.63
CA GLN A 690 22.56 -10.33 28.29
C GLN A 690 22.68 -8.94 27.67
N ALA A 691 21.74 -8.56 26.79
CA ALA A 691 21.76 -7.25 26.16
C ALA A 691 21.59 -6.12 27.18
N VAL A 692 20.71 -6.29 28.15
CA VAL A 692 20.40 -5.32 29.22
C VAL A 692 21.52 -5.24 30.27
N GLN A 693 22.16 -6.36 30.61
CA GLN A 693 23.29 -6.39 31.54
C GLN A 693 24.52 -5.60 31.06
N ARG A 694 24.54 -5.18 29.79
CA ARG A 694 25.60 -4.31 29.26
C ARG A 694 25.48 -2.87 29.75
N PHE A 695 24.31 -2.42 30.20
CA PHE A 695 24.11 -1.03 30.59
C PHE A 695 24.80 -0.73 31.92
N ASP A 696 25.70 0.26 31.93
CA ASP A 696 26.30 0.78 33.16
C ASP A 696 25.45 1.89 33.75
N HIS A 697 24.86 2.70 32.85
CA HIS A 697 23.91 3.76 33.20
C HIS A 697 22.66 3.64 32.34
N PHE A 698 21.50 3.87 32.95
CA PHE A 698 20.19 3.87 32.32
C PHE A 698 19.38 5.08 32.79
N LEU A 699 18.94 5.93 31.87
CA LEU A 699 18.19 7.13 32.23
C LEU A 699 16.74 6.79 32.59
N VAL A 700 16.28 7.37 33.69
CA VAL A 700 14.87 7.38 34.09
C VAL A 700 14.42 8.81 34.32
N ARG A 701 13.18 9.12 33.97
CA ARG A 701 12.64 10.49 34.08
C ARG A 701 11.64 10.71 35.22
N SER A 702 11.18 9.63 35.84
CA SER A 702 10.24 9.66 36.95
C SER A 702 10.24 8.33 37.68
N GLU A 703 9.62 8.29 38.86
CA GLU A 703 9.37 7.04 39.59
C GLU A 703 8.54 6.03 38.79
N HIS A 704 7.70 6.51 37.87
CA HIS A 704 6.94 5.63 36.98
C HIS A 704 7.87 4.77 36.12
N ASP A 705 8.94 5.35 35.56
CA ASP A 705 9.94 4.60 34.80
C ASP A 705 10.68 3.59 35.67
N GLU A 706 10.94 3.91 36.94
CA GLU A 706 11.57 3.00 37.89
C GLU A 706 10.67 1.79 38.17
N ARG A 707 9.40 2.05 38.49
CA ARG A 707 8.39 1.03 38.83
C ARG A 707 7.99 0.17 37.63
N THR A 708 8.09 0.70 36.41
CA THR A 708 7.70 0.03 35.17
C THR A 708 8.90 -0.39 34.34
N LEU A 709 9.50 0.52 33.59
CA LEU A 709 10.54 0.26 32.60
C LEU A 709 11.78 -0.41 33.21
N ALA A 710 12.35 0.16 34.27
CA ALA A 710 13.54 -0.38 34.92
C ALA A 710 13.29 -1.77 35.51
N ARG A 711 12.16 -1.93 36.22
CA ARG A 711 11.71 -3.21 36.76
C ARG A 711 11.47 -4.27 35.68
N ALA A 712 10.79 -3.90 34.59
CA ALA A 712 10.46 -4.79 33.49
C ALA A 712 11.72 -5.27 32.73
N TYR A 713 12.80 -4.50 32.75
CA TYR A 713 14.12 -4.91 32.24
C TYR A 713 15.04 -5.50 33.31
N ARG A 714 14.59 -5.58 34.58
CA ARG A 714 15.36 -6.11 35.72
C ARG A 714 16.67 -5.37 35.93
N LEU A 715 16.65 -4.06 35.73
CA LEU A 715 17.82 -3.20 35.95
C LEU A 715 18.07 -3.03 37.45
N PRO A 716 19.33 -3.15 37.90
CA PRO A 716 19.65 -2.88 39.29
C PRO A 716 19.61 -1.38 39.56
N GLU A 717 19.23 -1.03 40.78
CA GLU A 717 19.11 0.36 41.27
C GLU A 717 20.34 1.24 40.95
N ARG A 718 21.55 0.70 41.17
CA ARG A 718 22.82 1.38 40.89
C ARG A 718 23.06 1.79 39.43
N THR A 719 22.31 1.20 38.48
CA THR A 719 22.42 1.53 37.06
C THR A 719 21.52 2.72 36.69
N LEU A 720 20.55 3.07 37.52
CA LEU A 720 19.57 4.12 37.20
C LEU A 720 20.16 5.52 37.43
N LEU A 721 19.98 6.41 36.44
CA LEU A 721 20.28 7.83 36.53
C LEU A 721 18.98 8.63 36.48
N ARG A 722 18.66 9.28 37.61
CA ARG A 722 17.44 10.07 37.83
C ARG A 722 17.62 11.51 37.39
N THR A 723 17.85 11.69 36.09
CA THR A 723 18.19 13.00 35.53
C THR A 723 17.11 13.58 34.63
N GLY A 724 16.06 12.81 34.31
CA GLY A 724 15.22 13.14 33.15
C GLY A 724 15.90 12.74 31.84
N TYR A 725 15.26 13.11 30.72
CA TYR A 725 15.82 12.86 29.39
C TYR A 725 16.48 14.12 28.81
N PRO A 726 17.76 14.06 28.40
CA PRO A 726 18.46 15.16 27.73
C PRO A 726 17.71 15.79 26.56
N ARG A 727 16.93 15.01 25.80
CA ARG A 727 16.12 15.53 24.68
C ARG A 727 14.99 16.48 25.13
N ASN A 728 14.60 16.45 26.40
CA ASN A 728 13.49 17.22 26.94
C ASN A 728 13.92 18.59 27.49
N ASP A 729 15.23 18.82 27.66
CA ASP A 729 15.74 20.11 28.16
C ASP A 729 15.29 21.28 27.26
N VAL A 730 15.29 21.06 25.94
CA VAL A 730 14.80 22.05 24.96
C VAL A 730 13.30 22.33 25.08
N LEU A 731 12.50 21.36 25.56
CA LEU A 731 11.06 21.54 25.75
C LEU A 731 10.78 22.46 26.94
N LEU A 732 11.50 22.27 28.05
CA LEU A 732 11.38 23.16 29.21
C LEU A 732 11.92 24.56 28.89
N ALA A 733 13.01 24.67 28.15
CA ALA A 733 13.51 25.96 27.65
C ALA A 733 12.50 26.65 26.70
N ALA A 734 11.81 25.88 25.85
CA ALA A 734 10.77 26.40 24.98
C ALA A 734 9.56 26.88 25.78
N ARG A 735 9.13 26.13 26.80
CA ARG A 735 8.05 26.56 27.70
C ARG A 735 8.39 27.87 28.43
N ALA A 736 9.57 27.94 29.03
CA ALA A 736 10.00 29.15 29.75
C ALA A 736 10.05 30.38 28.83
N ARG A 737 10.50 30.21 27.58
CA ARG A 737 10.47 31.27 26.57
C ARG A 737 9.04 31.67 26.19
N ASP A 738 8.18 30.70 25.94
CA ASP A 738 6.77 30.95 25.59
C ASP A 738 6.05 31.75 26.70
N GLU A 739 6.33 31.43 27.97
CA GLU A 739 5.76 32.11 29.14
C GLU A 739 6.31 33.55 29.28
N ALA A 740 7.58 33.79 28.93
CA ALA A 740 8.22 35.10 29.08
C ALA A 740 8.00 36.05 27.88
N GLU A 741 8.06 35.52 26.66
CA GLU A 741 8.14 36.31 25.42
C GLU A 741 6.95 36.06 24.48
N GLY A 742 6.14 35.04 24.76
CA GLY A 742 5.12 34.54 23.84
C GLY A 742 5.69 33.59 22.78
N ARG A 743 4.83 33.15 21.86
CA ARG A 743 5.16 32.08 20.89
C ARG A 743 5.73 32.55 19.56
N LEU A 744 5.78 33.86 19.33
CA LEU A 744 6.24 34.46 18.08
C LEU A 744 7.54 35.24 18.32
N PRO A 745 8.51 35.17 17.39
CA PRO A 745 8.51 34.36 16.17
C PRO A 745 8.61 32.84 16.46
N ARG A 746 8.01 32.03 15.59
CA ARG A 746 8.06 30.56 15.71
C ARG A 746 9.53 30.07 15.58
N PRO A 747 9.86 28.86 16.10
CA PRO A 747 11.16 28.24 15.87
C PRO A 747 11.52 28.18 14.38
N ALA A 748 12.81 28.25 14.03
CA ALA A 748 13.32 28.28 12.65
C ALA A 748 12.76 27.16 11.75
N LEU A 749 12.48 25.99 12.34
CA LEU A 749 11.85 24.85 11.66
C LEU A 749 10.49 25.21 11.02
N ALA A 750 9.75 26.19 11.55
CA ALA A 750 8.50 26.65 10.95
C ALA A 750 8.72 27.22 9.54
N ALA A 751 9.77 28.03 9.37
CA ALA A 751 10.12 28.61 8.07
C ALA A 751 10.65 27.53 7.11
N GLU A 752 11.47 26.60 7.60
CA GLU A 752 11.98 25.45 6.82
C GLU A 752 10.85 24.55 6.30
N LEU A 753 9.79 24.37 7.10
CA LEU A 753 8.60 23.60 6.72
C LEU A 753 7.56 24.41 5.93
N GLY A 754 7.79 25.72 5.72
CA GLY A 754 6.87 26.61 5.01
C GLY A 754 5.53 26.80 5.72
N LEU A 755 5.54 26.89 7.05
CA LEU A 755 4.33 27.00 7.86
C LEU A 755 3.83 28.44 7.92
N PRO A 756 2.53 28.71 7.67
CA PRO A 756 1.98 30.04 7.77
C PRO A 756 1.79 30.47 9.25
N ASP A 757 2.26 31.68 9.59
CA ASP A 757 2.22 32.17 10.99
C ASP A 757 0.81 32.34 11.56
N HIS A 758 -0.20 32.61 10.70
CA HIS A 758 -1.59 32.78 11.13
C HIS A 758 -2.30 31.48 11.53
N ARG A 759 -1.69 30.30 11.28
CA ARG A 759 -2.27 29.00 11.61
C ARG A 759 -1.60 28.40 12.84
N LYS A 760 -2.38 27.70 13.66
CA LYS A 760 -1.86 26.86 14.74
C LYS A 760 -1.33 25.54 14.19
N VAL A 761 -0.26 25.02 14.76
CA VAL A 761 0.39 23.78 14.34
C VAL A 761 -0.14 22.61 15.17
N VAL A 762 -0.84 21.67 14.52
CA VAL A 762 -1.28 20.40 15.11
C VAL A 762 -0.31 19.31 14.70
N LEU A 763 0.31 18.62 15.66
CA LEU A 763 1.11 17.43 15.37
C LEU A 763 0.26 16.18 15.57
N TYR A 764 0.04 15.44 14.49
CA TYR A 764 -0.55 14.11 14.55
C TYR A 764 0.54 13.04 14.54
N ALA A 765 0.71 12.35 15.67
CA ALA A 765 1.76 11.35 15.90
C ALA A 765 1.18 10.04 16.46
N PRO A 766 0.51 9.21 15.63
CA PRO A 766 -0.09 7.96 16.07
C PRO A 766 0.95 6.85 16.30
N THR A 767 0.62 5.88 17.15
CA THR A 767 1.42 4.68 17.34
C THR A 767 1.35 3.77 16.11
N PHE A 768 2.48 3.14 15.76
CA PHE A 768 2.57 2.02 14.83
C PHE A 768 1.62 0.85 15.16
N ARG A 769 0.88 0.37 14.14
CA ARG A 769 -0.09 -0.75 14.26
C ARG A 769 0.30 -2.00 13.45
N GLY A 770 1.49 -2.03 12.85
CA GLY A 770 1.90 -3.14 11.98
C GLY A 770 2.46 -4.39 12.68
N GLY A 771 2.28 -5.55 12.05
CA GLY A 771 3.00 -6.79 12.36
C GLY A 771 4.35 -6.89 11.64
N PRO A 772 5.23 -7.85 12.00
CA PRO A 772 6.54 -8.01 11.36
C PRO A 772 6.39 -8.41 9.89
N GLY A 773 6.81 -7.54 8.97
CA GLY A 773 6.96 -7.86 7.55
C GLY A 773 6.40 -6.82 6.58
N ARG A 774 7.31 -6.08 5.94
CA ARG A 774 7.14 -5.07 4.87
C ARG A 774 6.43 -3.76 5.30
N ARG A 775 7.03 -2.62 4.93
CA ARG A 775 6.37 -1.30 4.90
C ARG A 775 5.11 -1.41 4.05
N LYS A 776 3.93 -1.47 4.66
CA LYS A 776 2.66 -1.26 3.96
C LYS A 776 2.28 0.20 4.12
N ARG A 777 1.90 0.88 3.04
CA ARG A 777 1.17 2.15 3.14
C ARG A 777 -0.13 1.84 3.87
N GLN A 778 -0.24 2.28 5.11
CA GLN A 778 -1.50 2.20 5.86
C GLN A 778 -2.21 3.54 5.73
N ARG A 779 -3.54 3.49 5.67
CA ARG A 779 -4.34 4.71 5.83
C ARG A 779 -4.15 5.17 7.28
N LEU A 780 -3.90 6.46 7.47
CA LEU A 780 -3.93 7.06 8.80
C LEU A 780 -5.32 6.80 9.40
N LEU A 781 -5.40 6.62 10.73
CA LEU A 781 -6.70 6.54 11.39
C LEU A 781 -7.51 7.83 11.21
N LEU A 782 -6.81 8.97 11.29
CA LEU A 782 -7.34 10.28 10.96
C LEU A 782 -7.36 10.48 9.44
N ASP A 783 -8.50 10.83 8.90
CA ASP A 783 -8.66 11.34 7.55
C ASP A 783 -8.14 12.78 7.49
N ALA A 784 -6.85 12.90 7.15
CA ALA A 784 -6.20 14.20 6.99
C ALA A 784 -6.85 15.08 5.91
N ALA A 785 -7.62 14.51 4.96
CA ALA A 785 -8.34 15.30 3.96
C ALA A 785 -9.53 16.02 4.62
N ARG A 786 -10.31 15.31 5.44
CA ARG A 786 -11.40 15.91 6.23
C ARG A 786 -10.87 16.94 7.23
N PHE A 787 -9.71 16.69 7.84
CA PHE A 787 -9.04 17.68 8.67
C PHE A 787 -8.72 18.96 7.86
N ALA A 788 -8.07 18.81 6.72
CA ALA A 788 -7.67 19.94 5.88
C ALA A 788 -8.88 20.77 5.40
N GLU A 789 -9.99 20.10 5.06
CA GLU A 789 -11.24 20.74 4.65
C GLU A 789 -11.88 21.56 5.78
N ARG A 790 -11.94 21.02 7.00
CA ARG A 790 -12.65 21.64 8.13
C ARG A 790 -11.81 22.64 8.92
N PHE A 791 -10.49 22.47 8.91
CA PHE A 791 -9.56 23.18 9.80
C PHE A 791 -8.37 23.81 9.10
N GLY A 792 -8.19 23.60 7.79
CA GLY A 792 -6.99 24.04 7.06
C GLY A 792 -6.81 25.56 6.97
N ASP A 793 -7.84 26.33 7.26
CA ASP A 793 -7.82 27.79 7.39
C ASP A 793 -7.19 28.26 8.71
N ARG A 794 -7.40 27.50 9.80
CA ARG A 794 -6.95 27.82 11.16
C ARG A 794 -5.75 27.00 11.63
N TYR A 795 -5.53 25.83 11.04
CA TYR A 795 -4.56 24.86 11.49
C TYR A 795 -3.70 24.32 10.35
N THR A 796 -2.45 24.03 10.68
CA THR A 796 -1.53 23.20 9.92
C THR A 796 -1.43 21.83 10.59
N LEU A 797 -1.65 20.74 9.86
CA LEU A 797 -1.46 19.38 10.35
C LEU A 797 -0.07 18.85 9.98
N LEU A 798 0.82 18.72 10.95
CA LEU A 798 2.06 17.97 10.81
C LEU A 798 1.76 16.49 11.04
N VAL A 799 2.04 15.63 10.07
CA VAL A 799 1.86 14.18 10.19
C VAL A 799 3.20 13.51 10.41
N ARG A 800 3.38 12.88 11.58
CA ARG A 800 4.55 12.05 11.91
C ARG A 800 4.15 10.59 11.99
N ALA A 801 4.10 9.92 10.84
CA ALA A 801 3.90 8.48 10.79
C ALA A 801 5.16 7.73 11.26
N HIS A 802 4.98 6.52 11.77
CA HIS A 802 6.09 5.68 12.17
C HIS A 802 7.01 5.35 10.97
N TYR A 803 8.32 5.22 11.17
CA TYR A 803 9.30 4.97 10.08
C TYR A 803 9.10 3.65 9.30
N LEU A 804 8.27 2.75 9.82
CA LEU A 804 7.84 1.50 9.16
C LEU A 804 6.51 1.64 8.39
N GLU A 805 5.84 2.78 8.53
CA GLU A 805 4.63 3.16 7.80
C GLU A 805 4.99 4.22 6.76
N ALA A 806 4.09 4.42 5.81
CA ALA A 806 4.15 5.56 4.91
C ALA A 806 2.74 6.13 4.87
N ALA A 807 2.58 7.36 5.38
CA ALA A 807 1.33 8.07 5.31
C ALA A 807 1.00 8.37 3.84
N SER A 808 -0.28 8.24 3.49
CA SER A 808 -0.80 8.81 2.26
C SER A 808 -1.45 10.12 2.64
N LEU A 809 -0.76 11.24 2.40
CA LEU A 809 -1.32 12.56 2.67
C LEU A 809 -2.32 12.98 1.59
N PRO A 810 -3.34 13.77 1.95
CA PRO A 810 -4.21 14.42 0.98
C PRO A 810 -3.40 15.42 0.16
N ALA A 811 -3.95 15.81 -0.97
CA ALA A 811 -3.38 16.85 -1.77
C ALA A 811 -4.12 18.16 -1.45
N CYS A 812 -3.45 19.06 -0.74
CA CYS A 812 -4.01 20.28 -0.15
C CYS A 812 -3.06 21.46 -0.39
N PRO A 813 -3.49 22.71 -0.14
CA PRO A 813 -2.61 23.87 -0.24
C PRO A 813 -1.32 23.67 0.58
N PRO A 814 -0.14 24.10 0.07
CA PRO A 814 1.12 24.00 0.79
C PRO A 814 1.01 24.53 2.23
N GLY A 815 1.68 23.86 3.17
CA GLY A 815 1.62 24.21 4.60
C GLY A 815 0.33 23.80 5.33
N THR A 816 -0.68 23.23 4.65
CA THR A 816 -1.92 22.76 5.31
C THR A 816 -1.76 21.39 5.96
N VAL A 817 -1.22 20.41 5.23
CA VAL A 817 -0.85 19.09 5.75
C VAL A 817 0.58 18.78 5.31
N VAL A 818 1.49 18.58 6.27
CA VAL A 818 2.93 18.43 6.01
C VAL A 818 3.42 17.10 6.56
N ASP A 819 4.11 16.30 5.74
CA ASP A 819 4.74 15.05 6.19
C ASP A 819 6.05 15.35 6.90
N VAL A 820 6.07 15.17 8.22
CA VAL A 820 7.27 15.34 9.06
C VAL A 820 7.80 13.99 9.56
N SER A 821 7.36 12.87 8.96
CA SER A 821 7.78 11.50 9.37
C SER A 821 9.28 11.26 9.17
N ARG A 822 9.95 12.04 8.30
CA ARG A 822 11.40 11.98 8.08
C ARG A 822 12.19 12.94 8.95
N HIS A 823 11.52 13.86 9.65
CA HIS A 823 12.21 14.82 10.51
C HIS A 823 12.88 14.09 11.68
N HIS A 824 14.20 14.25 11.78
CA HIS A 824 15.04 13.41 12.62
C HIS A 824 14.79 13.60 14.11
N ASP A 825 14.66 14.84 14.56
CA ASP A 825 14.50 15.17 15.97
C ASP A 825 13.04 15.39 16.32
N VAL A 826 12.52 14.64 17.30
CA VAL A 826 11.14 14.81 17.73
C VAL A 826 10.97 16.08 18.58
N SER A 827 11.98 16.47 19.36
CA SER A 827 11.86 17.58 20.30
C SER A 827 11.68 18.92 19.60
N GLU A 828 12.30 19.10 18.43
CA GLU A 828 12.09 20.30 17.60
C GLU A 828 10.64 20.42 17.10
N LEU A 829 10.03 19.30 16.69
CA LEU A 829 8.62 19.28 16.29
C LEU A 829 7.71 19.56 17.49
N LEU A 830 7.99 18.97 18.65
CA LEU A 830 7.20 19.20 19.86
C LEU A 830 7.26 20.66 20.28
N ALA A 831 8.46 21.27 20.29
CA ALA A 831 8.64 22.69 20.58
C ALA A 831 7.88 23.59 19.60
N LEU A 832 7.80 23.23 18.31
CA LEU A 832 7.03 23.95 17.29
C LEU A 832 5.50 23.80 17.44
N THR A 833 5.04 22.67 17.98
CA THR A 833 3.63 22.24 17.96
C THR A 833 2.74 23.02 18.93
N ASP A 834 1.59 23.49 18.46
CA ASP A 834 0.53 24.11 19.27
C ASP A 834 -0.40 23.10 19.95
N VAL A 835 -0.71 21.99 19.29
CA VAL A 835 -1.59 20.93 19.79
C VAL A 835 -1.03 19.56 19.41
N LEU A 836 -0.89 18.65 20.37
CA LEU A 836 -0.54 17.27 20.08
C LEU A 836 -1.81 16.43 19.94
N VAL A 837 -1.99 15.79 18.78
CA VAL A 837 -2.94 14.70 18.58
C VAL A 837 -2.16 13.39 18.51
N THR A 838 -2.36 12.52 19.49
CA THR A 838 -1.71 11.20 19.54
C THR A 838 -2.69 10.15 20.04
N ASP A 839 -2.25 8.93 20.28
CA ASP A 839 -3.09 7.86 20.83
C ASP A 839 -2.55 7.42 22.20
N TYR A 840 -1.71 6.39 22.22
CA TYR A 840 -1.07 5.80 23.39
C TYR A 840 0.44 5.73 23.17
N SER A 841 0.97 6.79 22.54
CA SER A 841 2.38 6.97 22.25
C SER A 841 3.11 7.59 23.45
N SER A 842 4.37 7.22 23.68
CA SER A 842 5.18 7.80 24.75
C SER A 842 5.46 9.29 24.57
N ILE A 843 5.22 9.84 23.36
CA ILE A 843 5.38 11.26 23.06
C ILE A 843 4.47 12.17 23.92
N MET A 844 3.35 11.65 24.43
CA MET A 844 2.46 12.41 25.32
C MET A 844 3.16 12.79 26.63
N PHE A 845 4.06 11.94 27.14
CA PHE A 845 4.82 12.22 28.36
C PHE A 845 5.86 13.33 28.15
N ASP A 846 6.47 13.41 26.97
CA ASP A 846 7.40 14.49 26.64
C ASP A 846 6.65 15.81 26.42
N TYR A 847 5.56 15.77 25.64
CA TYR A 847 4.82 16.99 25.28
C TYR A 847 4.09 17.62 26.47
N ALA A 848 3.69 16.84 27.47
CA ALA A 848 3.08 17.36 28.69
C ALA A 848 3.98 18.38 29.42
N LEU A 849 5.32 18.29 29.27
CA LEU A 849 6.26 19.25 29.84
C LEU A 849 6.08 20.68 29.32
N LEU A 850 5.53 20.84 28.10
CA LEU A 850 5.27 22.14 27.49
C LEU A 850 4.00 22.81 28.04
N ASP A 851 3.18 22.09 28.80
CA ASP A 851 1.87 22.54 29.27
C ASP A 851 0.95 23.05 28.13
N ARG A 852 0.92 22.31 27.02
CA ARG A 852 0.11 22.61 25.83
C ARG A 852 -1.00 21.58 25.60
N PRO A 853 -2.06 21.92 24.84
CA PRO A 853 -3.18 21.01 24.60
C PRO A 853 -2.77 19.65 24.00
N ILE A 854 -3.27 18.57 24.60
CA ILE A 854 -3.12 17.18 24.13
C ILE A 854 -4.51 16.62 23.84
N VAL A 855 -4.68 15.92 22.72
CA VAL A 855 -5.88 15.13 22.40
C VAL A 855 -5.47 13.70 22.08
N LEU A 856 -6.08 12.74 22.78
CA LEU A 856 -5.81 11.31 22.60
C LEU A 856 -6.86 10.69 21.68
N PHE A 857 -6.58 10.61 20.38
CA PHE A 857 -7.42 9.95 19.39
C PHE A 857 -7.09 8.46 19.32
N ALA A 858 -7.87 7.65 20.04
CA ALA A 858 -7.61 6.23 20.27
C ALA A 858 -8.86 5.36 19.98
N PRO A 859 -9.29 5.25 18.70
CA PRO A 859 -10.48 4.47 18.31
C PRO A 859 -10.37 2.98 18.63
N ASP A 860 -9.15 2.47 18.79
CA ASP A 860 -8.83 1.07 19.05
C ASP A 860 -8.22 0.81 20.42
N LEU A 861 -8.40 1.74 21.39
CA LEU A 861 -7.77 1.67 22.71
C LEU A 861 -8.01 0.33 23.42
N ASP A 862 -9.25 -0.15 23.46
CA ASP A 862 -9.61 -1.36 24.20
C ASP A 862 -8.99 -2.61 23.56
N ALA A 863 -9.05 -2.71 22.23
CA ALA A 863 -8.42 -3.79 21.48
C ALA A 863 -6.90 -3.78 21.63
N TYR A 864 -6.30 -2.59 21.61
CA TYR A 864 -4.85 -2.42 21.75
C TYR A 864 -4.36 -2.76 23.15
N ALA A 865 -5.06 -2.29 24.19
CA ALA A 865 -4.74 -2.60 25.58
C ALA A 865 -4.87 -4.10 25.86
N ALA A 866 -5.89 -4.77 25.30
CA ALA A 866 -6.06 -6.21 25.41
C ALA A 866 -4.93 -7.01 24.73
N GLU A 867 -4.42 -6.56 23.58
CA GLU A 867 -3.33 -7.26 22.87
C GLU A 867 -1.95 -7.01 23.50
N ARG A 868 -1.62 -5.73 23.77
CA ARG A 868 -0.26 -5.31 24.16
C ARG A 868 -0.05 -5.22 25.67
N GLY A 869 -1.13 -5.05 26.43
CA GLY A 869 -1.09 -4.72 27.85
C GLY A 869 -0.64 -3.28 28.11
N SER A 870 -1.25 -2.65 29.13
CA SER A 870 -0.85 -1.35 29.65
C SER A 870 -0.42 -1.44 31.11
N TYR A 871 0.26 -0.39 31.61
CA TYR A 871 0.61 -0.25 33.03
C TYR A 871 -0.46 0.48 33.85
N PHE A 872 -1.29 1.31 33.20
CA PHE A 872 -2.41 2.02 33.82
C PHE A 872 -3.56 2.22 32.82
N ASP A 873 -4.73 2.62 33.29
CA ASP A 873 -5.84 3.02 32.43
C ASP A 873 -5.62 4.44 31.89
N LEU A 874 -5.52 4.55 30.56
CA LEU A 874 -5.29 5.81 29.88
C LEU A 874 -6.42 6.82 30.11
N ARG A 875 -7.68 6.38 30.23
CA ARG A 875 -8.84 7.28 30.40
C ARG A 875 -8.84 7.94 31.78
N GLU A 876 -8.39 7.22 32.80
CA GLU A 876 -8.29 7.72 34.18
C GLU A 876 -7.18 8.78 34.31
N LYS A 877 -6.03 8.55 33.67
CA LYS A 877 -4.85 9.44 33.78
C LYS A 877 -4.62 10.35 32.57
N ALA A 878 -5.58 10.50 31.67
CA ALA A 878 -5.37 11.25 30.44
C ALA A 878 -5.00 12.74 30.70
N PRO A 879 -3.92 13.27 30.08
CA PRO A 879 -3.59 14.70 30.13
C PRO A 879 -4.44 15.56 29.17
N GLY A 880 -5.51 15.00 28.60
CA GLY A 880 -6.37 15.64 27.62
C GLY A 880 -7.56 14.75 27.23
N PRO A 881 -8.49 15.24 26.39
CA PRO A 881 -9.66 14.47 25.95
C PRO A 881 -9.26 13.18 25.23
N VAL A 882 -9.92 12.07 25.59
CA VAL A 882 -9.81 10.78 24.87
C VAL A 882 -10.99 10.65 23.93
N THR A 883 -10.71 10.47 22.64
CA THR A 883 -11.71 10.41 21.57
C THR A 883 -11.63 9.08 20.83
N ALA A 884 -12.78 8.50 20.53
CA ALA A 884 -12.91 7.22 19.84
C ALA A 884 -13.35 7.38 18.36
N THR A 885 -13.84 8.56 17.99
CA THR A 885 -14.31 8.86 16.62
C THR A 885 -13.66 10.15 16.08
N GLU A 886 -13.59 10.28 14.76
CA GLU A 886 -13.06 11.50 14.13
C GLU A 886 -13.93 12.71 14.46
N GLU A 887 -15.24 12.50 14.54
CA GLU A 887 -16.24 13.51 14.87
C GLU A 887 -16.04 14.06 16.28
N GLU A 888 -15.75 13.20 17.26
CA GLU A 888 -15.37 13.62 18.62
C GLU A 888 -14.06 14.43 18.62
N LEU A 889 -13.03 13.95 17.91
CA LEU A 889 -11.77 14.67 17.76
C LEU A 889 -11.99 16.05 17.14
N PHE A 890 -12.79 16.15 16.08
CA PHE A 890 -13.09 17.41 15.41
C PHE A 890 -13.91 18.35 16.31
N ALA A 891 -14.85 17.84 17.09
CA ALA A 891 -15.60 18.65 18.07
C ALA A 891 -14.67 19.23 19.15
N VAL A 892 -13.67 18.46 19.61
CA VAL A 892 -12.63 18.94 20.53
C VAL A 892 -11.79 20.04 19.88
N LEU A 893 -11.33 19.84 18.63
CA LEU A 893 -10.53 20.84 17.92
C LEU A 893 -11.30 22.14 17.62
N GLU A 894 -12.60 22.07 17.34
CA GLU A 894 -13.45 23.26 17.17
C GLU A 894 -13.55 24.11 18.44
N ARG A 895 -13.58 23.45 19.61
CA ARG A 895 -13.73 24.08 20.93
C ARG A 895 -12.46 23.94 21.77
N LEU A 896 -11.29 23.95 21.10
CA LEU A 896 -10.01 23.60 21.72
C LEU A 896 -9.73 24.40 23.00
N LYS A 897 -10.01 25.70 23.01
CA LYS A 897 -9.77 26.55 24.20
C LYS A 897 -10.55 26.03 25.41
N THR A 898 -11.85 25.83 25.28
CA THR A 898 -12.71 25.32 26.36
C THR A 898 -12.35 23.89 26.74
N ALA A 899 -12.08 23.04 25.74
CA ALA A 899 -11.69 21.65 25.98
C ALA A 899 -10.37 21.55 26.75
N ASP A 900 -9.39 22.40 26.43
CA ASP A 900 -8.09 22.42 27.09
C ASP A 900 -8.15 22.94 28.53
N THR A 901 -8.94 24.00 28.77
CA THR A 901 -9.11 24.55 30.13
C THR A 901 -9.62 23.48 31.11
N GLY A 902 -10.50 22.58 30.68
CA GLY A 902 -11.00 21.47 31.51
C GLY A 902 -9.95 20.39 31.84
N PHE A 903 -8.78 20.42 31.21
CA PHE A 903 -7.71 19.42 31.38
C PHE A 903 -6.39 20.01 31.88
N GLN A 904 -6.30 21.31 32.12
CA GLN A 904 -5.06 21.96 32.54
C GLN A 904 -4.48 21.38 33.84
N GLU A 905 -5.30 21.23 34.89
CA GLU A 905 -4.86 20.64 36.16
C GLU A 905 -4.45 19.16 36.00
N ARG A 906 -5.22 18.38 35.23
CA ARG A 906 -4.89 16.98 34.94
C ARG A 906 -3.58 16.84 34.17
N ARG A 907 -3.33 17.75 33.22
CA ARG A 907 -2.09 17.78 32.44
C ARG A 907 -0.89 18.19 33.31
N ALA A 908 -1.05 19.16 34.20
CA ALA A 908 0.00 19.53 35.15
C ALA A 908 0.36 18.36 36.07
N ALA A 909 -0.65 17.70 36.67
CA ALA A 909 -0.45 16.51 37.49
C ALA A 909 0.20 15.35 36.71
N PHE A 910 -0.17 15.18 35.43
CA PHE A 910 0.47 14.20 34.55
C PHE A 910 1.94 14.53 34.28
N ALA A 911 2.27 15.79 33.99
CA ALA A 911 3.65 16.22 33.78
C ALA A 911 4.49 16.03 35.06
N GLU A 912 3.93 16.32 36.23
CA GLU A 912 4.58 16.10 37.52
C GLU A 912 4.81 14.61 37.80
N GLU A 913 3.80 13.76 37.64
CA GLU A 913 3.91 12.31 37.89
C GLU A 913 4.93 11.65 36.94
N PHE A 914 4.85 11.97 35.65
CA PHE A 914 5.62 11.25 34.63
C PHE A 914 6.93 11.94 34.22
N GLY A 915 7.16 13.18 34.64
CA GLY A 915 8.34 13.99 34.29
C GLY A 915 9.08 14.61 35.48
N ALA A 916 8.87 14.11 36.71
CA ALA A 916 9.44 14.68 37.94
C ALA A 916 10.96 14.96 37.94
N TYR A 917 11.74 14.24 37.12
CA TYR A 917 13.20 14.44 37.02
C TYR A 917 13.62 15.31 35.83
N ASP A 918 12.71 15.67 34.91
CA ASP A 918 13.01 16.60 33.81
C ASP A 918 13.06 18.04 34.37
N ARG A 919 14.27 18.54 34.65
CA ARG A 919 14.50 19.88 35.25
C ARG A 919 15.11 20.90 34.30
N GLY A 920 15.33 20.53 33.05
CA GLY A 920 15.94 21.38 32.03
C GLY A 920 17.48 21.37 32.04
N ASP A 921 18.07 20.48 32.85
CA ASP A 921 19.52 20.30 32.96
C ASP A 921 19.97 18.82 32.87
N ALA A 922 19.13 17.96 32.28
CA ALA A 922 19.37 16.54 32.17
C ALA A 922 20.66 16.23 31.39
N ALA A 923 20.89 16.90 30.25
CA ALA A 923 22.10 16.75 29.45
C ALA A 923 23.35 17.07 30.28
N ARG A 924 23.31 18.17 31.04
CA ARG A 924 24.38 18.58 31.96
C ARG A 924 24.63 17.53 33.03
N ALA A 925 23.59 17.09 33.74
CA ALA A 925 23.70 16.12 34.83
C ALA A 925 24.26 14.77 34.35
N VAL A 926 23.84 14.33 33.16
CA VAL A 926 24.36 13.14 32.50
C VAL A 926 25.84 13.31 32.17
N VAL A 927 26.25 14.47 31.65
CA VAL A 927 27.65 14.72 31.31
C VAL A 927 28.54 14.74 32.55
N ASP A 928 28.08 15.40 33.62
CA ASP A 928 28.79 15.48 34.90
C ASP A 928 28.98 14.11 35.54
N THR A 929 28.00 13.22 35.39
CA THR A 929 28.04 11.87 35.98
C THR A 929 28.84 10.90 35.12
N VAL A 930 28.50 10.78 33.84
CA VAL A 930 29.03 9.72 32.95
C VAL A 930 30.44 10.08 32.47
N PHE A 931 30.73 11.35 32.21
CA PHE A 931 32.04 11.81 31.72
C PHE A 931 32.87 12.53 32.78
N ALA A 932 32.56 12.35 34.07
CA ALA A 932 33.23 13.00 35.21
C ALA A 932 34.76 13.06 35.10
N ARG A 933 35.39 11.99 34.60
CA ARG A 933 36.85 11.87 34.40
C ARG A 933 37.45 12.88 33.41
N HIS A 934 36.61 13.48 32.58
CA HIS A 934 36.98 14.46 31.55
C HIS A 934 36.46 15.87 31.86
N VAL A 935 35.65 16.03 32.90
CA VAL A 935 35.21 17.34 33.39
C VAL A 935 36.34 17.91 34.24
N THR A 936 36.91 19.03 33.81
CA THR A 936 37.93 19.75 34.60
C THR A 936 37.23 20.43 35.79
N PRO A 937 37.67 20.25 37.04
CA PRO A 937 37.11 21.00 38.15
C PRO A 937 37.29 22.51 37.90
N SER A 938 36.19 23.26 37.95
CA SER A 938 36.25 24.72 38.01
C SER A 938 37.13 25.12 39.19
N ARG A 939 38.26 25.80 38.94
CA ARG A 939 38.97 26.54 39.99
C ARG A 939 38.02 27.62 40.48
N THR A 940 37.38 27.40 41.62
CA THR A 940 36.84 28.48 42.45
C THR A 940 37.98 29.46 42.71
N VAL A 941 37.90 30.64 42.10
CA VAL A 941 38.73 31.79 42.47
C VAL A 941 38.32 32.14 43.90
N PRO A 942 39.24 32.12 44.89
CA PRO A 942 38.93 32.67 46.20
C PRO A 942 38.66 34.15 46.00
N THR A 943 37.46 34.61 46.35
CA THR A 943 37.21 36.01 46.62
C THR A 943 38.12 36.40 47.77
N GLY A 944 39.25 37.04 47.45
CA GLY A 944 40.12 37.63 48.44
C GLY A 944 39.36 38.75 49.14
N GLU A 945 39.11 38.59 50.44
CA GLU A 945 38.90 39.70 51.35
C GLU A 945 40.17 40.56 51.33
N ALA A 946 40.08 41.72 50.67
CA ALA A 946 41.00 42.81 50.91
C ALA A 946 40.53 43.52 52.18
N GLY A 947 41.26 43.34 53.28
CA GLY A 947 41.16 44.23 54.42
C GLY A 947 41.70 45.61 54.06
N ARG A 948 40.83 46.62 54.18
CA ARG A 948 41.10 47.92 54.81
C ARG A 948 39.78 48.63 55.10
#